data_AF-A0AAW1BCQ9-F1
#
_entry.id   AF-A0AAW1BCQ9-F1
#
_cell.length_a   1.000
_cell.length_b   1.000
_cell.length_c   1.000
_cell.angle_alpha   90.00
_cell.angle_beta   90.00
_cell.angle_gamma   90.00
#
_symmetry.space_group_name_H-M   'P 1'
#
loop_
_entity.id
_entity.type
_entity.pdbx_description
1 polymer ?
#
loop_
_entity_poly.entity_id
_entity_poly.type
_entity_poly.pdbx_seq_one_letter_code
_entity_poly.pdbx_strand_id
1 'polypeptide(L)'
;MTCNGEGYRGPMDHTETGKECQRWDLQRPHRHPFRPEKYPDKGFDDNYCRNPDGKPRPWCYTLDPNTPWEFCSIKTCAQNVVRSSLAVMETTECIQGQGEGYRGTVNTIWSGIECQRWDSQVPHQHNFTRENFKCKDLRENYCRNPDGAEVPWCFTTNPNIRIGDCSQIPKCNTSTEKDCFRGNGTNYMGNLAQTRFGLTCSTWDKNIQDLRRKGRRRRKKKEEEEEEEEEEEEEEEEEEEEKGKEKKEKEKEKEKEKEKEKEKEKEKKKKKKKKKKKKKKKKKKRKRKKKKKKKKKKKKKKKKKKKKKKKKKKKKKKKKKKKQKYIRRMTSNFFFQGYKKHIQVPEWLPIADKLHLPIYKDLDIGKVKKNYCRNPDDDAHGPWCYTSNPQIPWDYCRISRCDSDPVSMMSSLDIPIIPCASTKHLRVVNGIPTQPDKGWMVSLKDRGRHFCGGSLVKEDWVLTAKQCFLSRHNLKDYQAWLGIHNVERAHEEKHKQVLNISQLVYGPEGSDIVLLKLSRPAVSNNAVAIIRLPISGCTIPDGTTCSVYGWGHTGTRNFDGQLQEANMIIMGNERCNQDFGGNVVPKESEMCARAESIGSGTCERDYGGPLVCEQNRIKIVVGVIIPGRGCAVPKRPGIFVKVAYYSKWIHKILMTYRS
;
A
#
# COMPACT_ATOMS: atom_id res chain seq x y z
N MET A 1 -43.24 35.82 21.96
CA MET A 1 -41.81 35.45 22.09
C MET A 1 -41.45 35.23 23.54
N THR A 2 -40.43 34.41 23.80
CA THR A 2 -39.72 34.36 25.08
C THR A 2 -38.40 35.12 24.94
N CYS A 3 -37.90 35.69 26.05
CA CYS A 3 -36.62 36.41 26.08
C CYS A 3 -36.54 37.51 24.99
N ASN A 4 -35.39 37.65 24.34
CA ASN A 4 -35.17 38.53 23.17
C ASN A 4 -35.65 37.93 21.83
N GLY A 5 -36.25 36.74 21.84
CA GLY A 5 -36.85 36.12 20.65
C GLY A 5 -35.88 35.52 19.62
N GLU A 6 -34.64 35.16 19.97
CA GLU A 6 -33.76 34.35 19.09
C GLU A 6 -34.42 33.04 18.63
N GLY A 7 -35.17 32.39 19.52
CA GLY A 7 -35.99 31.21 19.23
C GLY A 7 -37.37 31.51 18.61
N TYR A 8 -37.66 32.76 18.23
CA TYR A 8 -38.93 33.08 17.58
C TYR A 8 -38.97 32.53 16.14
N ARG A 9 -40.04 31.80 15.82
CA ARG A 9 -40.33 31.23 14.49
C ARG A 9 -41.79 31.49 14.08
N GLY A 10 -42.41 32.54 14.62
CA GLY A 10 -43.78 32.92 14.24
C GLY A 10 -43.82 33.77 12.96
N PRO A 11 -45.02 34.00 12.39
CA PRO A 11 -45.20 34.64 11.09
C PRO A 11 -45.36 36.17 11.16
N MET A 12 -44.82 36.85 12.18
CA MET A 12 -44.85 38.33 12.22
C MET A 12 -43.97 38.88 11.10
N ASP A 13 -44.56 39.65 10.20
CA ASP A 13 -44.02 40.17 8.93
C ASP A 13 -44.01 41.72 8.86
N HIS A 14 -44.37 42.38 9.97
CA HIS A 14 -44.44 43.83 10.09
C HIS A 14 -43.69 44.34 11.34
N THR A 15 -43.14 45.55 11.21
CA THR A 15 -42.37 46.26 12.25
C THR A 15 -43.24 46.95 13.31
N GLU A 16 -42.62 47.56 14.33
CA GLU A 16 -43.31 48.32 15.38
C GLU A 16 -44.04 49.57 14.87
N THR A 17 -43.56 50.20 13.81
CA THR A 17 -44.27 51.29 13.11
C THR A 17 -45.20 50.79 11.98
N GLY A 18 -45.34 49.47 11.81
CA GLY A 18 -46.23 48.87 10.82
C GLY A 18 -45.69 48.81 9.38
N LYS A 19 -44.39 49.04 9.17
CA LYS A 19 -43.74 48.82 7.87
C LYS A 19 -43.63 47.32 7.58
N GLU A 20 -43.89 46.94 6.33
CA GLU A 20 -43.72 45.57 5.82
C GLU A 20 -42.22 45.18 5.78
N CYS A 21 -41.93 43.93 6.17
CA CYS A 21 -40.57 43.39 6.16
C CYS A 21 -40.10 42.99 4.76
N GLN A 22 -38.84 43.26 4.46
CA GLN A 22 -38.10 42.69 3.33
C GLN A 22 -37.80 41.22 3.61
N ARG A 23 -37.98 40.36 2.59
CA ARG A 23 -37.61 38.94 2.66
C ARG A 23 -36.11 38.71 2.85
N TRP A 24 -35.74 37.71 3.64
CA TRP A 24 -34.35 37.41 3.98
C TRP A 24 -33.53 36.85 2.80
N ASP A 25 -34.17 36.31 1.76
CA ASP A 25 -33.51 35.88 0.52
C ASP A 25 -33.27 37.04 -0.47
N LEU A 26 -34.00 38.14 -0.33
CA LEU A 26 -33.84 39.34 -1.15
C LEU A 26 -32.69 40.22 -0.67
N GLN A 27 -32.26 41.12 -1.56
CA GLN A 27 -31.16 42.08 -1.34
C GLN A 27 -31.55 43.48 -1.88
N ARG A 28 -32.85 43.79 -1.80
CA ARG A 28 -33.50 45.03 -2.23
C ARG A 28 -34.77 45.24 -1.38
N PRO A 29 -35.09 46.48 -0.94
CA PRO A 29 -34.30 47.70 -1.11
C PRO A 29 -32.92 47.65 -0.42
N HIS A 30 -32.79 46.93 0.70
CA HIS A 30 -31.57 46.89 1.50
C HIS A 30 -30.73 45.64 1.23
N ARG A 31 -29.41 45.80 1.14
CA ARG A 31 -28.46 44.67 1.06
C ARG A 31 -28.02 44.27 2.47
N HIS A 32 -27.96 42.97 2.75
CA HIS A 32 -27.65 42.48 4.09
C HIS A 32 -26.95 41.12 4.12
N PRO A 33 -26.09 40.85 5.14
CA PRO A 33 -25.36 39.60 5.24
C PRO A 33 -26.24 38.40 5.66
N PHE A 34 -27.38 38.67 6.29
CA PHE A 34 -28.28 37.67 6.87
C PHE A 34 -29.16 37.03 5.79
N ARG A 35 -28.66 35.97 5.15
CA ARG A 35 -29.38 35.22 4.10
C ARG A 35 -29.62 33.75 4.50
N PRO A 36 -30.73 33.12 4.04
CA PRO A 36 -31.01 31.70 4.28
C PRO A 36 -29.86 30.77 3.93
N GLU A 37 -29.18 30.98 2.79
CA GLU A 37 -28.12 30.05 2.33
C GLU A 37 -26.84 30.13 3.17
N LYS A 38 -26.71 31.17 4.01
CA LYS A 38 -25.56 31.38 4.89
C LYS A 38 -25.85 31.01 6.35
N TYR A 39 -27.11 30.99 6.78
CA TYR A 39 -27.51 30.76 8.16
C TYR A 39 -28.80 29.92 8.26
N PRO A 40 -28.79 28.65 7.81
CA PRO A 40 -30.00 27.82 7.73
C PRO A 40 -30.72 27.68 9.10
N ASP A 41 -29.98 27.49 10.19
CA ASP A 41 -30.54 27.25 11.53
C ASP A 41 -31.26 28.47 12.14
N LYS A 42 -31.04 29.67 11.59
CA LYS A 42 -31.70 30.90 12.04
C LYS A 42 -33.18 30.98 11.60
N GLY A 43 -33.64 30.06 10.74
CA GLY A 43 -35.04 29.98 10.29
C GLY A 43 -35.46 31.24 9.54
N PHE A 44 -34.73 31.58 8.48
CA PHE A 44 -35.03 32.73 7.63
C PHE A 44 -36.13 32.40 6.62
N ASP A 45 -37.32 32.11 7.16
CA ASP A 45 -38.52 31.80 6.40
C ASP A 45 -39.18 33.11 5.94
N ASP A 46 -39.34 33.29 4.63
CA ASP A 46 -39.97 34.45 3.97
C ASP A 46 -39.40 35.82 4.42
N ASN A 47 -40.25 36.75 4.86
CA ASN A 47 -39.89 38.05 5.46
C ASN A 47 -40.09 38.12 6.98
N TYR A 48 -40.45 37.01 7.62
CA TYR A 48 -40.86 37.04 9.02
C TYR A 48 -39.72 37.54 9.93
N CYS A 49 -40.05 38.40 10.89
CA CYS A 49 -39.11 38.94 11.86
C CYS A 49 -38.35 37.83 12.60
N ARG A 50 -37.04 38.01 12.72
CA ARG A 50 -36.12 37.09 13.41
C ARG A 50 -35.12 37.88 14.25
N ASN A 51 -34.36 37.19 15.08
CA ASN A 51 -33.27 37.78 15.83
C ASN A 51 -31.99 36.97 15.59
N PRO A 52 -31.34 37.13 14.43
CA PRO A 52 -30.20 36.29 14.06
C PRO A 52 -28.91 36.63 14.81
N ASP A 53 -28.81 37.86 15.32
CA ASP A 53 -27.60 38.51 15.84
C ASP A 53 -27.76 38.98 17.30
N GLY A 54 -28.68 38.39 18.06
CA GLY A 54 -28.77 38.55 19.51
C GLY A 54 -29.20 39.94 20.00
N LYS A 55 -29.85 40.76 19.16
CA LYS A 55 -30.41 42.07 19.57
C LYS A 55 -31.42 41.91 20.73
N PRO A 56 -31.85 43.00 21.41
CA PRO A 56 -32.84 42.91 22.50
C PRO A 56 -34.22 42.35 22.10
N ARG A 57 -34.62 42.44 20.82
CA ARG A 57 -35.89 41.94 20.28
C ARG A 57 -35.73 41.49 18.81
N PRO A 58 -36.64 40.68 18.25
CA PRO A 58 -36.64 40.36 16.83
C PRO A 58 -36.96 41.58 15.96
N TRP A 59 -36.45 41.54 14.75
CA TRP A 59 -36.41 42.65 13.81
C TRP A 59 -36.44 42.12 12.38
N CYS A 60 -36.57 43.01 11.41
CA CYS A 60 -36.41 42.71 9.98
C CYS A 60 -35.79 43.90 9.24
N TYR A 61 -35.25 43.65 8.06
CA TYR A 61 -35.07 44.73 7.06
C TYR A 61 -36.46 45.16 6.57
N THR A 62 -36.66 46.43 6.22
CA THR A 62 -38.00 46.92 5.80
C THR A 62 -38.07 47.20 4.30
N LEU A 63 -39.27 47.28 3.74
CA LEU A 63 -39.45 47.73 2.34
C LEU A 63 -39.38 49.27 2.16
N ASP A 64 -39.28 50.05 3.24
CA ASP A 64 -39.05 51.51 3.17
C ASP A 64 -37.55 51.81 2.89
N PRO A 65 -37.21 52.52 1.79
CA PRO A 65 -35.83 52.92 1.49
C PRO A 65 -35.16 53.78 2.58
N ASN A 66 -35.93 54.46 3.43
CA ASN A 66 -35.42 55.34 4.49
C ASN A 66 -35.21 54.61 5.82
N THR A 67 -35.80 53.42 5.99
CA THR A 67 -35.68 52.60 7.21
C THR A 67 -35.00 51.26 6.88
N PRO A 68 -33.66 51.16 6.97
CA PRO A 68 -32.94 49.93 6.66
C PRO A 68 -33.46 48.70 7.41
N TRP A 69 -33.68 48.83 8.71
CA TRP A 69 -34.22 47.79 9.57
C TRP A 69 -34.95 48.38 10.78
N GLU A 70 -35.87 47.61 11.37
CA GLU A 70 -36.63 48.03 12.56
C GLU A 70 -37.05 46.81 13.39
N PHE A 71 -37.32 47.01 14.69
CA PHE A 71 -37.85 45.97 15.58
C PHE A 71 -39.34 45.66 15.29
N CYS A 72 -39.79 44.47 15.69
CA CYS A 72 -41.17 44.01 15.45
C CYS A 72 -41.95 43.77 16.76
N SER A 73 -43.22 44.17 16.77
CA SER A 73 -44.09 44.22 17.98
C SER A 73 -44.63 42.85 18.41
N ILE A 74 -43.71 41.94 18.76
CA ILE A 74 -44.02 40.54 19.07
C ILE A 74 -44.33 40.40 20.56
N LYS A 75 -45.60 40.16 20.88
CA LYS A 75 -46.09 39.96 22.26
C LYS A 75 -45.24 38.94 23.03
N THR A 76 -44.84 39.29 24.25
CA THR A 76 -44.11 38.39 25.16
C THR A 76 -45.04 37.32 25.74
N CYS A 77 -44.58 36.07 25.78
CA CYS A 77 -45.34 34.96 26.36
C CYS A 77 -45.28 35.02 27.90
N ALA A 78 -46.41 34.76 28.57
CA ALA A 78 -46.45 34.64 30.03
C ALA A 78 -45.60 33.44 30.50
N GLN A 79 -44.83 33.60 31.58
CA GLN A 79 -43.66 32.76 31.88
C GLN A 79 -43.93 31.32 32.37
N ASN A 80 -45.19 30.84 32.35
CA ASN A 80 -45.61 29.58 33.00
C ASN A 80 -46.02 28.43 32.06
N VAL A 81 -45.87 28.56 30.74
CA VAL A 81 -46.22 27.48 29.79
C VAL A 81 -45.11 27.28 28.73
N VAL A 82 -44.96 26.02 28.29
CA VAL A 82 -43.97 25.49 27.34
C VAL A 82 -42.55 25.34 27.91
N ARG A 83 -42.25 24.11 28.38
CA ARG A 83 -40.89 23.57 28.32
C ARG A 83 -40.49 23.49 26.84
N SER A 84 -39.64 24.41 26.38
CA SER A 84 -39.14 24.39 25.00
C SER A 84 -38.26 23.15 24.76
N SER A 85 -38.43 22.50 23.62
CA SER A 85 -37.67 21.30 23.21
C SER A 85 -36.20 21.58 22.84
N LEU A 86 -35.75 22.84 22.93
CA LEU A 86 -34.34 23.25 22.85
C LEU A 86 -33.97 24.08 24.09
N ALA A 87 -34.05 23.46 25.27
CA ALA A 87 -33.48 24.04 26.48
C ALA A 87 -31.94 24.04 26.38
N VAL A 88 -31.34 25.24 26.27
CA VAL A 88 -29.89 25.39 26.47
C VAL A 88 -29.59 24.93 27.89
N MET A 89 -28.73 23.92 28.05
CA MET A 89 -28.43 23.34 29.35
C MET A 89 -27.73 24.38 30.24
N GLU A 90 -28.41 24.78 31.32
CA GLU A 90 -27.85 25.76 32.25
C GLU A 90 -26.78 25.11 33.13
N THR A 91 -25.64 25.78 33.26
CA THR A 91 -24.39 25.18 33.73
C THR A 91 -23.64 26.13 34.66
N THR A 92 -23.28 25.68 35.86
CA THR A 92 -22.70 26.52 36.93
C THR A 92 -21.19 26.37 37.08
N GLU A 93 -20.66 25.17 36.84
CA GLU A 93 -19.23 24.86 37.07
C GLU A 93 -18.40 24.97 35.78
N CYS A 94 -19.04 24.93 34.62
CA CYS A 94 -18.40 24.79 33.31
C CYS A 94 -19.25 25.42 32.19
N ILE A 95 -18.71 25.57 30.98
CA ILE A 95 -19.40 26.17 29.82
C ILE A 95 -19.75 25.09 28.78
N GLN A 96 -21.00 25.03 28.32
CA GLN A 96 -21.40 24.15 27.21
C GLN A 96 -21.58 24.94 25.91
N GLY A 97 -21.08 24.39 24.78
CA GLY A 97 -21.06 25.10 23.50
C GLY A 97 -20.20 26.38 23.59
N GLN A 98 -20.84 27.52 23.33
CA GLN A 98 -20.27 28.87 23.48
C GLN A 98 -20.44 29.46 24.90
N GLY A 99 -21.15 28.77 25.79
CA GLY A 99 -21.33 29.20 27.19
C GLY A 99 -22.49 30.17 27.44
N GLU A 100 -23.43 30.34 26.50
CA GLU A 100 -24.66 31.13 26.73
C GLU A 100 -25.54 30.58 27.88
N GLY A 101 -25.46 29.27 28.12
CA GLY A 101 -26.07 28.60 29.28
C GLY A 101 -25.29 28.75 30.59
N TYR A 102 -24.16 29.45 30.62
CA TYR A 102 -23.36 29.58 31.84
C TYR A 102 -24.02 30.49 32.87
N ARG A 103 -24.13 30.00 34.10
CA ARG A 103 -24.76 30.63 35.27
C ARG A 103 -23.85 30.69 36.50
N GLY A 104 -22.60 30.27 36.36
CA GLY A 104 -21.63 30.20 37.45
C GLY A 104 -21.15 31.56 37.96
N THR A 105 -20.23 31.51 38.93
CA THR A 105 -19.80 32.65 39.75
C THR A 105 -18.38 33.15 39.45
N VAL A 106 -17.71 32.64 38.41
CA VAL A 106 -16.41 33.18 37.98
C VAL A 106 -16.58 34.64 37.56
N ASN A 107 -15.78 35.53 38.18
CA ASN A 107 -15.83 36.99 38.04
C ASN A 107 -14.44 37.61 37.80
N THR A 108 -13.52 36.81 37.27
CA THR A 108 -12.19 37.24 36.82
C THR A 108 -11.92 36.68 35.43
N ILE A 109 -11.00 37.32 34.71
CA ILE A 109 -10.47 36.83 33.43
C ILE A 109 -9.17 36.03 33.66
N TRP A 110 -8.65 35.35 32.64
CA TRP A 110 -7.49 34.45 32.75
C TRP A 110 -6.22 35.07 33.37
N SER A 111 -6.07 36.39 33.30
CA SER A 111 -4.94 37.14 33.88
C SER A 111 -5.19 37.65 35.31
N GLY A 112 -6.27 37.19 35.96
CA GLY A 112 -6.63 37.54 37.34
C GLY A 112 -7.30 38.90 37.55
N ILE A 113 -7.56 39.66 36.48
CA ILE A 113 -8.26 40.96 36.57
C ILE A 113 -9.75 40.72 36.83
N GLU A 114 -10.32 41.45 37.78
CA GLU A 114 -11.74 41.37 38.13
C GLU A 114 -12.65 41.95 37.04
N CYS A 115 -13.84 41.37 36.95
CA CYS A 115 -14.92 41.86 36.13
C CYS A 115 -15.61 43.08 36.76
N GLN A 116 -15.99 44.05 35.93
CA GLN A 116 -16.97 45.10 36.24
C GLN A 116 -18.37 44.48 36.38
N ARG A 117 -19.21 45.04 37.26
CA ARG A 117 -20.62 44.63 37.40
C ARG A 117 -21.44 45.00 36.16
N TRP A 118 -22.37 44.14 35.75
CA TRP A 118 -23.27 44.40 34.60
C TRP A 118 -24.30 45.52 34.83
N ASP A 119 -24.43 46.01 36.06
CA ASP A 119 -25.21 47.21 36.42
C ASP A 119 -24.32 48.45 36.66
N SER A 120 -22.99 48.33 36.59
CA SER A 120 -22.08 49.47 36.57
C SER A 120 -21.88 49.99 35.14
N GLN A 121 -21.72 51.31 35.01
CA GLN A 121 -21.30 51.98 33.77
C GLN A 121 -19.87 52.54 33.87
N VAL A 122 -19.11 52.10 34.88
CA VAL A 122 -17.75 52.55 35.22
C VAL A 122 -16.87 51.33 35.54
N PRO A 123 -15.63 51.26 35.02
CA PRO A 123 -15.00 52.19 34.08
C PRO A 123 -15.58 52.17 32.65
N HIS A 124 -16.26 51.09 32.24
CA HIS A 124 -16.73 50.91 30.87
C HIS A 124 -18.25 51.08 30.73
N GLN A 125 -18.69 52.14 30.04
CA GLN A 125 -20.11 52.30 29.67
C GLN A 125 -20.53 51.22 28.64
N HIS A 126 -21.72 50.64 28.79
CA HIS A 126 -22.24 49.57 27.91
C HIS A 126 -23.78 49.42 27.95
N ASN A 127 -24.35 48.90 26.86
CA ASN A 127 -25.78 48.62 26.70
C ASN A 127 -26.21 47.20 27.17
N PHE A 128 -25.27 46.35 27.59
CA PHE A 128 -25.54 45.01 28.12
C PHE A 128 -26.11 45.06 29.54
N THR A 129 -27.38 45.45 29.67
CA THR A 129 -28.09 45.55 30.96
C THR A 129 -29.13 44.43 31.12
N ARG A 130 -29.63 44.24 32.35
CA ARG A 130 -30.63 43.21 32.69
C ARG A 130 -31.97 43.41 31.98
N GLU A 131 -32.30 44.64 31.61
CA GLU A 131 -33.52 45.02 30.91
C GLU A 131 -33.45 44.60 29.44
N ASN A 132 -32.29 44.84 28.81
CA ASN A 132 -32.04 44.51 27.40
C ASN A 132 -31.80 43.00 27.17
N PHE A 133 -31.20 42.30 28.14
CA PHE A 133 -30.76 40.90 28.02
C PHE A 133 -31.36 40.00 29.12
N LYS A 134 -32.67 40.14 29.37
CA LYS A 134 -33.44 39.56 30.49
C LYS A 134 -33.28 38.05 30.76
N CYS A 135 -32.76 37.26 29.82
CA CYS A 135 -32.53 35.81 29.97
C CYS A 135 -31.05 35.37 29.92
N LYS A 136 -30.07 36.28 29.82
CA LYS A 136 -28.63 35.93 29.72
C LYS A 136 -27.90 36.01 31.09
N ASP A 137 -28.66 36.07 32.19
CA ASP A 137 -28.21 36.07 33.59
C ASP A 137 -27.13 37.13 33.95
N LEU A 138 -27.32 38.37 33.51
CA LEU A 138 -26.40 39.49 33.75
C LEU A 138 -26.53 40.04 35.20
N ARG A 139 -26.23 39.21 36.20
CA ARG A 139 -26.19 39.59 37.63
C ARG A 139 -24.75 39.71 38.14
N GLU A 140 -24.57 40.55 39.16
CA GLU A 140 -23.27 40.91 39.75
C GLU A 140 -22.20 41.23 38.68
N ASN A 141 -20.99 40.72 38.84
CA ASN A 141 -19.90 40.82 37.87
C ASN A 141 -19.47 39.45 37.29
N TYR A 142 -20.37 38.46 37.27
CA TYR A 142 -20.02 37.13 36.78
C TYR A 142 -19.85 37.10 35.26
N CYS A 143 -18.90 36.33 34.75
CA CYS A 143 -18.69 36.13 33.31
C CYS A 143 -19.94 35.56 32.63
N ARG A 144 -20.36 36.14 31.51
CA ARG A 144 -21.56 35.72 30.75
C ARG A 144 -21.31 35.80 29.25
N ASN A 145 -22.20 35.22 28.45
CA ASN A 145 -22.18 35.32 27.01
C ASN A 145 -23.55 35.83 26.52
N PRO A 146 -23.81 37.15 26.58
CA PRO A 146 -25.10 37.72 26.17
C PRO A 146 -25.32 37.74 24.65
N ASP A 147 -24.24 37.84 23.88
CA ASP A 147 -24.19 38.17 22.45
C ASP A 147 -23.84 36.98 21.54
N GLY A 148 -23.43 35.83 22.09
CA GLY A 148 -23.03 34.66 21.31
C GLY A 148 -21.58 34.72 20.83
N ALA A 149 -20.68 35.30 21.62
CA ALA A 149 -19.22 35.25 21.45
C ALA A 149 -18.67 33.81 21.54
N GLU A 150 -17.37 33.58 21.24
CA GLU A 150 -16.80 32.22 21.26
C GLU A 150 -16.71 31.59 22.68
N VAL A 151 -16.64 32.42 23.73
CA VAL A 151 -16.61 32.05 25.15
C VAL A 151 -17.31 33.12 26.01
N PRO A 152 -17.70 32.83 27.27
CA PRO A 152 -18.13 33.87 28.20
C PRO A 152 -17.03 34.89 28.51
N TRP A 153 -17.44 36.13 28.69
CA TRP A 153 -16.59 37.30 28.87
C TRP A 153 -17.19 38.23 29.93
N CYS A 154 -16.46 39.30 30.26
CA CYS A 154 -16.98 40.41 31.05
C CYS A 154 -16.28 41.73 30.66
N PHE A 155 -16.91 42.86 31.00
CA PHE A 155 -16.18 44.13 31.10
C PHE A 155 -15.21 44.04 32.29
N THR A 156 -14.02 44.65 32.23
CA THR A 156 -13.03 44.52 33.34
C THR A 156 -12.93 45.78 34.19
N THR A 157 -12.48 45.66 35.44
CA THR A 157 -12.22 46.80 36.33
C THR A 157 -11.02 47.65 35.89
N ASN A 158 -10.20 47.18 34.94
CA ASN A 158 -9.07 47.92 34.40
C ASN A 158 -9.53 48.88 33.26
N PRO A 159 -9.35 50.20 33.38
CA PRO A 159 -9.72 51.16 32.33
C PRO A 159 -9.05 50.92 30.98
N ASN A 160 -7.88 50.25 30.96
CA ASN A 160 -7.13 49.96 29.74
C ASN A 160 -7.60 48.68 29.01
N ILE A 161 -8.41 47.84 29.66
CA ILE A 161 -8.86 46.54 29.13
C ILE A 161 -10.38 46.52 29.20
N ARG A 162 -11.03 46.91 28.09
CA ARG A 162 -12.49 47.09 28.04
C ARG A 162 -13.27 45.80 28.28
N ILE A 163 -12.90 44.73 27.59
CA ILE A 163 -13.48 43.39 27.71
C ILE A 163 -12.33 42.41 27.93
N GLY A 164 -12.57 41.35 28.69
CA GLY A 164 -11.66 40.20 28.76
C GLY A 164 -12.41 38.88 28.79
N ASP A 165 -11.80 37.88 28.16
CA ASP A 165 -12.37 36.54 28.00
C ASP A 165 -12.17 35.71 29.28
N CYS A 166 -13.23 35.07 29.74
CA CYS A 166 -13.19 34.17 30.88
C CYS A 166 -12.86 32.73 30.44
N SER A 167 -11.85 32.58 29.59
CA SER A 167 -11.39 31.31 29.02
C SER A 167 -10.85 30.30 30.04
N GLN A 168 -10.76 30.70 31.31
CA GLN A 168 -10.41 29.86 32.46
C GLN A 168 -11.56 28.98 32.96
N ILE A 169 -12.81 29.25 32.56
CA ILE A 169 -13.95 28.40 32.93
C ILE A 169 -13.87 27.08 32.11
N PRO A 170 -13.87 25.90 32.75
CA PRO A 170 -13.77 24.61 32.04
C PRO A 170 -15.00 24.36 31.16
N LYS A 171 -14.92 23.43 30.20
CA LYS A 171 -16.04 23.10 29.29
C LYS A 171 -16.84 21.88 29.78
N CYS A 172 -18.17 21.97 29.78
CA CYS A 172 -19.04 20.90 30.27
C CYS A 172 -19.08 19.72 29.30
N ASN A 173 -18.75 18.53 29.79
CA ASN A 173 -18.69 17.29 29.01
C ASN A 173 -17.88 17.37 27.70
N THR A 174 -17.00 18.37 27.55
CA THR A 174 -15.61 17.99 27.31
C THR A 174 -15.13 17.41 28.63
N SER A 175 -15.17 16.09 28.73
CA SER A 175 -14.47 15.39 29.79
C SER A 175 -13.01 15.88 29.82
N THR A 176 -12.33 15.77 30.96
CA THR A 176 -10.88 15.53 30.93
C THR A 176 -10.60 14.10 30.45
N GLU A 177 -11.19 13.75 29.29
CA GLU A 177 -10.63 12.81 28.34
C GLU A 177 -9.18 13.29 28.15
N LYS A 178 -8.22 12.42 28.47
CA LYS A 178 -6.83 12.53 27.99
C LYS A 178 -6.92 12.97 26.52
N ASP A 179 -6.11 13.89 26.03
CA ASP A 179 -6.17 14.32 24.62
C ASP A 179 -6.21 13.07 23.71
N CYS A 180 -7.39 12.80 23.12
CA CYS A 180 -7.73 11.47 22.60
C CYS A 180 -8.45 11.50 21.26
N PHE A 181 -8.39 10.37 20.57
CA PHE A 181 -9.14 10.12 19.34
C PHE A 181 -10.07 8.91 19.46
N ARG A 182 -11.18 8.95 18.72
CA ARG A 182 -12.11 7.83 18.53
C ARG A 182 -11.84 7.17 17.17
N GLY A 183 -12.04 5.85 17.09
CA GLY A 183 -11.68 5.06 15.91
C GLY A 183 -10.19 5.16 15.58
N ASN A 184 -9.86 5.59 14.36
CA ASN A 184 -8.49 5.92 13.92
C ASN A 184 -8.15 7.42 13.97
N GLY A 185 -9.06 8.29 14.46
CA GLY A 185 -8.77 9.72 14.60
C GLY A 185 -8.77 10.53 13.30
N THR A 186 -9.38 10.04 12.22
CA THR A 186 -9.70 10.82 11.00
C THR A 186 -10.53 12.09 11.25
N ASN A 187 -11.22 12.16 12.40
CA ASN A 187 -11.97 13.32 12.87
C ASN A 187 -11.36 13.95 14.14
N TYR A 188 -10.12 13.60 14.51
CA TYR A 188 -9.40 14.25 15.61
C TYR A 188 -9.05 15.69 15.23
N MET A 189 -9.55 16.65 16.02
CA MET A 189 -9.40 18.09 15.75
C MET A 189 -8.68 18.86 16.88
N GLY A 190 -8.06 18.17 17.83
CA GLY A 190 -7.32 18.76 18.95
C GLY A 190 -6.09 19.59 18.53
N ASN A 191 -5.38 20.14 19.51
CA ASN A 191 -4.34 21.16 19.32
C ASN A 191 -2.91 20.66 19.61
N LEU A 192 -2.69 19.37 19.83
CA LEU A 192 -1.35 18.81 20.03
C LEU A 192 -0.47 19.06 18.79
N ALA A 193 0.75 19.54 19.03
CA ALA A 193 1.76 19.84 18.01
C ALA A 193 3.13 19.21 18.34
N GLN A 194 3.09 18.03 18.98
CA GLN A 194 4.28 17.23 19.30
C GLN A 194 4.06 15.76 18.93
N THR A 195 5.11 15.13 18.39
CA THR A 195 5.11 13.67 18.18
C THR A 195 5.33 12.93 19.50
N ARG A 196 5.13 11.62 19.52
CA ARG A 196 5.36 10.75 20.69
C ARG A 196 6.81 10.71 21.19
N PHE A 197 7.77 11.14 20.36
CA PHE A 197 9.17 11.33 20.76
C PHE A 197 9.47 12.79 21.18
N GLY A 198 8.45 13.63 21.38
CA GLY A 198 8.58 15.03 21.81
C GLY A 198 9.01 16.00 20.70
N LEU A 199 9.12 15.54 19.44
CA LEU A 199 9.51 16.39 18.32
C LEU A 199 8.40 17.38 17.99
N THR A 200 8.75 18.65 17.79
CA THR A 200 7.78 19.68 17.39
C THR A 200 7.29 19.44 15.97
N CYS A 201 5.97 19.46 15.78
CA CYS A 201 5.36 19.34 14.46
C CYS A 201 5.67 20.56 13.59
N SER A 202 6.00 20.35 12.32
CA SER A 202 6.13 21.39 11.29
C SER A 202 4.78 21.65 10.61
N THR A 203 4.63 22.82 9.97
CA THR A 203 3.34 23.24 9.37
C THR A 203 2.98 22.39 8.15
N TRP A 204 1.71 21.98 8.05
CA TRP A 204 1.22 21.14 6.97
C TRP A 204 1.42 21.76 5.58
N ASP A 205 1.19 23.06 5.43
CA ASP A 205 1.25 23.78 4.15
C ASP A 205 2.63 23.65 3.48
N LYS A 206 3.71 23.86 4.25
CA LYS A 206 5.09 23.74 3.76
C LYS A 206 5.36 22.32 3.24
N ASN A 207 5.03 21.31 4.03
CA ASN A 207 5.27 19.91 3.66
C ASN A 207 4.43 19.50 2.43
N ILE A 208 3.14 19.85 2.39
CA ILE A 208 2.25 19.54 1.26
C ILE A 208 2.75 20.19 -0.04
N GLN A 209 3.23 21.44 0.01
CA GLN A 209 3.83 22.11 -1.16
C GLN A 209 5.13 21.44 -1.60
N ASP A 210 6.01 21.10 -0.66
CA ASP A 210 7.30 20.49 -0.94
C ASP A 210 7.16 19.06 -1.53
N LEU A 211 6.14 18.32 -1.07
CA LEU A 211 5.79 16.99 -1.58
C LEU A 211 5.13 17.07 -2.97
N ARG A 212 4.30 18.08 -3.25
CA ARG A 212 3.80 18.38 -4.61
C ARG A 212 4.95 18.73 -5.57
N ARG A 213 5.94 19.52 -5.12
CA ARG A 213 7.15 19.89 -5.86
C ARG A 213 8.07 18.67 -6.13
N LYS A 214 8.26 17.79 -5.14
CA LYS A 214 8.94 16.50 -5.30
C LYS A 214 8.19 15.56 -6.24
N GLY A 215 6.85 15.56 -6.20
CA GLY A 215 5.99 14.79 -7.12
C GLY A 215 6.16 15.21 -8.58
N ARG A 216 6.13 16.52 -8.89
CA ARG A 216 6.40 17.04 -10.24
C ARG A 216 7.80 16.65 -10.75
N ARG A 217 8.82 16.74 -9.90
CA ARG A 217 10.20 16.31 -10.23
C ARG A 217 10.31 14.80 -10.51
N ARG A 218 9.64 13.95 -9.73
CA ARG A 218 9.60 12.50 -10.00
C ARG A 218 8.91 12.17 -11.31
N ARG A 219 7.87 12.93 -11.70
CA ARG A 219 7.22 12.75 -13.00
C ARG A 219 8.20 13.07 -14.13
N LYS A 220 8.85 14.25 -14.09
CA LYS A 220 9.88 14.60 -15.10
C LYS A 220 11.03 13.59 -15.13
N LYS A 221 11.55 13.13 -13.98
CA LYS A 221 12.64 12.15 -13.99
C LYS A 221 12.23 10.78 -14.53
N LYS A 222 10.96 10.39 -14.38
CA LYS A 222 10.46 9.16 -15.01
C LYS A 222 10.23 9.34 -16.51
N GLU A 223 9.77 10.52 -16.93
CA GLU A 223 9.68 10.90 -18.35
C GLU A 223 11.10 10.93 -18.98
N GLU A 224 12.11 11.45 -18.28
CA GLU A 224 13.54 11.39 -18.66
C GLU A 224 14.10 9.94 -18.66
N GLU A 225 13.74 9.10 -17.69
CA GLU A 225 14.17 7.68 -17.63
C GLU A 225 13.50 6.81 -18.72
N GLU A 226 12.27 7.13 -19.13
CA GLU A 226 11.58 6.43 -20.24
C GLU A 226 12.08 6.92 -21.61
N GLU A 227 12.49 8.18 -21.75
CA GLU A 227 13.22 8.68 -22.93
C GLU A 227 14.60 7.99 -23.07
N GLU A 228 15.35 7.79 -21.97
CA GLU A 228 16.62 7.05 -21.96
C GLU A 228 16.43 5.53 -22.29
N GLU A 229 15.37 4.87 -21.79
CA GLU A 229 15.07 3.46 -22.14
C GLU A 229 14.61 3.29 -23.61
N GLU A 230 13.88 4.25 -24.19
CA GLU A 230 13.50 4.21 -25.62
C GLU A 230 14.72 4.43 -26.55
N GLU A 231 15.68 5.31 -26.20
CA GLU A 231 16.94 5.46 -26.96
C GLU A 231 17.84 4.20 -26.91
N GLU A 232 17.93 3.50 -25.78
CA GLU A 232 18.69 2.23 -25.69
C GLU A 232 18.03 1.08 -26.50
N GLU A 233 16.70 0.99 -26.57
CA GLU A 233 16.01 -0.01 -27.41
C GLU A 233 16.19 0.27 -28.92
N GLU A 234 16.24 1.54 -29.37
CA GLU A 234 16.54 1.87 -30.78
C GLU A 234 18.00 1.53 -31.16
N GLU A 235 18.99 1.76 -30.29
CA GLU A 235 20.39 1.35 -30.54
C GLU A 235 20.55 -0.19 -30.61
N GLU A 236 19.85 -0.98 -29.76
CA GLU A 236 19.88 -2.44 -29.86
C GLU A 236 19.23 -2.97 -31.16
N GLU A 237 18.12 -2.37 -31.64
CA GLU A 237 17.52 -2.74 -32.94
C GLU A 237 18.44 -2.41 -34.13
N GLU A 238 19.12 -1.26 -34.15
CA GLU A 238 20.09 -0.93 -35.20
C GLU A 238 21.28 -1.93 -35.22
N GLU A 239 21.83 -2.27 -34.04
CA GLU A 239 22.88 -3.27 -33.92
C GLU A 239 22.41 -4.67 -34.38
N GLU A 240 21.20 -5.11 -34.02
CA GLU A 240 20.59 -6.36 -34.53
C GLU A 240 20.44 -6.36 -36.06
N GLU A 241 20.02 -5.24 -36.66
CA GLU A 241 19.88 -5.12 -38.11
C GLU A 241 21.25 -5.14 -38.81
N GLU A 242 22.30 -4.52 -38.24
CA GLU A 242 23.68 -4.61 -38.78
C GLU A 242 24.28 -6.02 -38.65
N LYS A 243 24.19 -6.65 -37.48
CA LYS A 243 24.53 -8.08 -37.29
C LYS A 243 23.76 -8.95 -38.30
N GLY A 244 22.51 -8.61 -38.59
CA GLY A 244 21.68 -9.21 -39.63
C GLY A 244 22.19 -9.01 -41.06
N LYS A 245 22.63 -7.80 -41.42
CA LYS A 245 23.25 -7.46 -42.73
C LYS A 245 24.55 -8.24 -42.93
N GLU A 246 25.44 -8.24 -41.94
CA GLU A 246 26.75 -8.91 -41.98
C GLU A 246 26.61 -10.44 -42.08
N LYS A 247 25.65 -11.03 -41.36
CA LYS A 247 25.28 -12.45 -41.45
C LYS A 247 24.78 -12.84 -42.85
N LYS A 248 23.93 -12.01 -43.48
CA LYS A 248 23.46 -12.21 -44.87
C LYS A 248 24.63 -12.17 -45.87
N GLU A 249 25.66 -11.36 -45.64
CA GLU A 249 26.88 -11.33 -46.48
C GLU A 249 27.74 -12.59 -46.28
N LYS A 250 27.99 -12.99 -45.03
CA LYS A 250 28.71 -14.23 -44.70
C LYS A 250 28.04 -15.49 -45.26
N GLU A 251 26.73 -15.48 -45.52
CA GLU A 251 26.04 -16.55 -46.25
C GLU A 251 26.24 -16.48 -47.78
N LYS A 252 26.16 -15.29 -48.40
CA LYS A 252 26.47 -15.07 -49.83
C LYS A 252 27.91 -15.52 -50.16
N GLU A 253 28.87 -15.28 -49.28
CA GLU A 253 30.24 -15.79 -49.35
C GLU A 253 30.30 -17.33 -49.38
N LYS A 254 29.63 -17.98 -48.42
CA LYS A 254 29.56 -19.46 -48.31
C LYS A 254 28.87 -20.09 -49.52
N GLU A 255 27.91 -19.41 -50.15
CA GLU A 255 27.30 -19.83 -51.43
C GLU A 255 28.32 -19.76 -52.58
N LYS A 256 29.04 -18.63 -52.75
CA LYS A 256 30.11 -18.46 -53.75
C LYS A 256 31.22 -19.52 -53.59
N GLU A 257 31.57 -19.90 -52.37
CA GLU A 257 32.48 -21.01 -52.06
C GLU A 257 31.93 -22.37 -52.51
N LYS A 258 30.68 -22.71 -52.14
CA LYS A 258 30.01 -23.96 -52.56
C LYS A 258 29.91 -24.07 -54.08
N GLU A 259 29.71 -22.95 -54.79
CA GLU A 259 29.76 -22.87 -56.26
C GLU A 259 31.16 -23.22 -56.82
N LYS A 260 32.22 -22.57 -56.30
CA LYS A 260 33.63 -22.84 -56.67
C LYS A 260 34.01 -24.31 -56.40
N GLU A 261 33.51 -24.91 -55.32
CA GLU A 261 33.64 -26.35 -55.01
C GLU A 261 32.94 -27.24 -56.04
N LYS A 262 31.65 -26.99 -56.35
CA LYS A 262 30.89 -27.72 -57.39
C LYS A 262 31.61 -27.65 -58.75
N GLU A 263 32.18 -26.50 -59.12
CA GLU A 263 33.03 -26.31 -60.31
C GLU A 263 34.27 -27.20 -60.30
N LYS A 264 35.10 -27.11 -59.24
CA LYS A 264 36.29 -27.96 -59.05
C LYS A 264 35.93 -29.46 -59.14
N GLU A 265 34.77 -29.87 -58.63
CA GLU A 265 34.31 -31.26 -58.62
C GLU A 265 33.75 -31.72 -59.98
N LYS A 266 32.99 -30.87 -60.70
CA LYS A 266 32.65 -31.06 -62.14
C LYS A 266 33.91 -31.26 -62.99
N GLU A 267 34.97 -30.49 -62.74
CA GLU A 267 36.24 -30.53 -63.48
C GLU A 267 37.06 -31.80 -63.15
N LYS A 268 37.17 -32.17 -61.85
CA LYS A 268 37.66 -33.49 -61.40
C LYS A 268 36.87 -34.64 -62.06
N LYS A 269 35.54 -34.55 -62.20
CA LYS A 269 34.67 -35.50 -62.92
C LYS A 269 34.97 -35.54 -64.44
N LYS A 270 35.18 -34.39 -65.11
CA LYS A 270 35.63 -34.29 -66.52
C LYS A 270 36.99 -35.00 -66.71
N LYS A 271 37.99 -34.72 -65.86
CA LYS A 271 39.32 -35.38 -65.85
C LYS A 271 39.22 -36.91 -65.62
N LYS A 272 38.40 -37.37 -64.66
CA LYS A 272 38.10 -38.81 -64.43
C LYS A 272 37.44 -39.47 -65.67
N LYS A 273 36.50 -38.80 -66.36
CA LYS A 273 35.90 -39.28 -67.63
C LYS A 273 36.95 -39.40 -68.76
N LYS A 274 37.85 -38.43 -68.94
CA LYS A 274 38.99 -38.50 -69.90
C LYS A 274 39.91 -39.71 -69.61
N LYS A 275 40.32 -39.94 -68.35
CA LYS A 275 41.12 -41.13 -67.94
C LYS A 275 40.38 -42.46 -68.21
N LYS A 276 39.06 -42.55 -67.94
CA LYS A 276 38.24 -43.74 -68.28
C LYS A 276 38.15 -44.00 -69.81
N LYS A 277 38.03 -42.97 -70.66
CA LYS A 277 38.10 -43.10 -72.14
C LYS A 277 39.47 -43.66 -72.61
N LYS A 278 40.60 -43.15 -72.10
CA LYS A 278 41.95 -43.70 -72.40
C LYS A 278 42.09 -45.18 -71.99
N LYS A 279 41.63 -45.59 -70.78
CA LYS A 279 41.62 -47.01 -70.35
C LYS A 279 40.73 -47.89 -71.25
N LYS A 280 39.55 -47.42 -71.70
CA LYS A 280 38.70 -48.16 -72.68
C LYS A 280 39.41 -48.36 -74.04
N LYS A 281 40.12 -47.35 -74.59
CA LYS A 281 40.93 -47.51 -75.83
C LYS A 281 42.03 -48.59 -75.66
N LYS A 282 42.82 -48.58 -74.56
CA LYS A 282 43.82 -49.64 -74.27
C LYS A 282 43.17 -51.05 -74.14
N LYS A 283 41.99 -51.17 -73.51
CA LYS A 283 41.24 -52.45 -73.41
C LYS A 283 40.71 -52.94 -74.78
N LYS A 284 40.31 -52.06 -75.70
CA LYS A 284 39.99 -52.42 -77.12
C LYS A 284 41.23 -52.94 -77.88
N LYS A 285 42.40 -52.27 -77.81
CA LYS A 285 43.67 -52.80 -78.42
C LYS A 285 44.04 -54.19 -77.86
N ARG A 286 43.99 -54.39 -76.53
CA ARG A 286 44.23 -55.72 -75.90
C ARG A 286 43.20 -56.79 -76.35
N LYS A 287 41.91 -56.45 -76.51
CA LYS A 287 40.89 -57.38 -77.07
C LYS A 287 41.15 -57.73 -78.54
N ARG A 288 41.62 -56.81 -79.40
CA ARG A 288 42.03 -57.12 -80.79
C ARG A 288 43.21 -58.12 -80.83
N LYS A 289 44.28 -57.92 -80.05
CA LYS A 289 45.39 -58.89 -79.92
C LYS A 289 44.91 -60.27 -79.42
N LYS A 290 44.04 -60.35 -78.39
CA LYS A 290 43.45 -61.62 -77.92
C LYS A 290 42.50 -62.28 -78.95
N LYS A 291 41.78 -61.53 -79.81
CA LYS A 291 41.00 -62.11 -80.95
C LYS A 291 41.93 -62.76 -82.00
N LYS A 292 43.06 -62.14 -82.39
CA LYS A 292 44.05 -62.78 -83.30
C LYS A 292 44.58 -64.11 -82.70
N LYS A 293 45.02 -64.14 -81.42
CA LYS A 293 45.44 -65.40 -80.76
C LYS A 293 44.30 -66.44 -80.65
N LYS A 294 43.03 -66.04 -80.45
CA LYS A 294 41.87 -66.98 -80.46
C LYS A 294 41.49 -67.50 -81.85
N LYS A 295 41.72 -66.78 -82.97
CA LYS A 295 41.57 -67.35 -84.34
C LYS A 295 42.59 -68.50 -84.54
N LYS A 296 43.88 -68.32 -84.22
CA LYS A 296 44.89 -69.41 -84.29
C LYS A 296 44.49 -70.62 -83.42
N LYS A 297 44.07 -70.45 -82.15
CA LYS A 297 43.60 -71.58 -81.32
C LYS A 297 42.25 -72.21 -81.77
N LYS A 298 41.39 -71.52 -82.53
CA LYS A 298 40.16 -72.13 -83.10
C LYS A 298 40.46 -73.07 -84.28
N LYS A 299 41.45 -72.81 -85.15
CA LYS A 299 41.88 -73.81 -86.17
C LYS A 299 42.30 -75.13 -85.49
N LYS A 300 43.17 -75.09 -84.46
CA LYS A 300 43.58 -76.31 -83.71
C LYS A 300 42.42 -77.01 -82.96
N LYS A 301 41.38 -76.31 -82.46
CA LYS A 301 40.23 -76.95 -81.78
C LYS A 301 39.11 -77.46 -82.71
N LYS A 302 39.04 -77.12 -84.01
CA LYS A 302 38.10 -77.80 -84.95
C LYS A 302 38.47 -79.28 -85.12
N LYS A 303 39.76 -79.63 -85.31
CA LYS A 303 40.22 -81.04 -85.41
C LYS A 303 39.79 -81.91 -84.20
N LYS A 304 39.83 -81.40 -82.96
CA LYS A 304 39.43 -82.17 -81.76
C LYS A 304 37.91 -82.24 -81.46
N LYS A 305 37.02 -81.53 -82.18
CA LYS A 305 35.56 -81.56 -81.89
C LYS A 305 34.73 -82.62 -82.64
N LYS A 306 35.24 -83.26 -83.71
CA LYS A 306 34.57 -84.44 -84.31
C LYS A 306 34.46 -85.60 -83.30
N LYS A 307 35.49 -85.89 -82.50
CA LYS A 307 35.53 -87.04 -81.55
C LYS A 307 34.63 -86.96 -80.28
N LYS A 308 33.98 -85.83 -79.94
CA LYS A 308 33.15 -85.72 -78.70
C LYS A 308 31.62 -85.53 -78.90
N LYS A 309 31.08 -85.65 -80.12
CA LYS A 309 29.61 -85.66 -80.33
C LYS A 309 28.93 -87.02 -80.04
N LYS A 310 29.68 -88.14 -79.93
CA LYS A 310 29.10 -89.49 -79.70
C LYS A 310 28.65 -89.78 -78.26
N LYS A 311 29.14 -89.10 -77.20
CA LYS A 311 28.60 -89.26 -75.84
C LYS A 311 27.30 -88.45 -75.67
N LYS A 312 26.22 -89.09 -76.14
CA LYS A 312 24.79 -88.82 -75.99
C LYS A 312 24.43 -88.16 -74.63
N LYS A 313 23.47 -87.23 -74.56
CA LYS A 313 22.01 -87.52 -74.71
C LYS A 313 21.51 -88.66 -73.80
N LYS A 314 21.97 -88.73 -72.54
CA LYS A 314 21.24 -89.31 -71.39
C LYS A 314 21.22 -88.27 -70.25
N LYS A 315 20.29 -88.39 -69.29
CA LYS A 315 20.05 -87.45 -68.16
C LYS A 315 19.63 -86.00 -68.55
N LYS A 316 18.62 -85.89 -69.43
CA LYS A 316 17.54 -84.87 -69.34
C LYS A 316 16.23 -85.62 -68.98
N LYS A 317 15.23 -84.92 -68.43
CA LYS A 317 13.89 -85.39 -67.98
C LYS A 317 13.83 -86.26 -66.69
N LYS A 318 13.61 -85.59 -65.54
CA LYS A 318 12.92 -85.97 -64.28
C LYS A 318 13.33 -84.90 -63.24
N LYS A 319 12.48 -84.20 -62.47
CA LYS A 319 11.00 -84.02 -62.37
C LYS A 319 10.69 -82.48 -62.28
N LYS A 320 9.50 -81.97 -62.66
CA LYS A 320 8.38 -81.40 -61.83
C LYS A 320 8.80 -80.66 -60.53
N LYS A 321 8.17 -79.59 -60.01
CA LYS A 321 7.13 -78.55 -60.34
C LYS A 321 7.29 -77.46 -59.22
N LYS A 322 7.12 -76.13 -59.35
CA LYS A 322 5.97 -75.21 -59.63
C LYS A 322 4.80 -75.21 -58.62
N LYS A 323 4.33 -74.00 -58.21
CA LYS A 323 3.20 -73.58 -57.28
C LYS A 323 3.56 -73.59 -55.77
N GLN A 324 2.92 -72.85 -54.84
CA GLN A 324 1.72 -71.94 -54.77
C GLN A 324 2.03 -70.77 -53.76
N LYS A 325 1.30 -69.66 -53.42
CA LYS A 325 -0.09 -69.09 -53.43
C LYS A 325 -1.08 -69.63 -52.34
N TYR A 326 -1.85 -68.86 -51.53
CA TYR A 326 -1.89 -67.43 -51.04
C TYR A 326 -3.10 -67.25 -50.03
N ILE A 327 -3.35 -66.03 -49.48
CA ILE A 327 -4.63 -65.46 -48.92
C ILE A 327 -4.89 -65.49 -47.38
N ARG A 328 -5.06 -64.29 -46.75
CA ARG A 328 -6.21 -63.74 -45.94
C ARG A 328 -5.85 -62.32 -45.38
N ARG A 329 -6.68 -61.25 -45.44
CA ARG A 329 -7.83 -60.78 -44.57
C ARG A 329 -7.45 -60.64 -43.08
N MET A 330 -7.83 -59.63 -42.26
CA MET A 330 -8.63 -58.35 -42.29
C MET A 330 -8.26 -57.51 -41.00
N THR A 331 -8.69 -56.30 -40.57
CA THR A 331 -9.66 -55.20 -40.96
C THR A 331 -9.30 -53.86 -40.21
N SER A 332 -9.95 -52.72 -40.55
CA SER A 332 -10.17 -51.49 -39.69
C SER A 332 -8.95 -50.67 -39.17
N ASN A 333 -8.99 -49.50 -38.50
CA ASN A 333 -9.78 -48.21 -38.43
C ASN A 333 -8.89 -47.16 -37.63
N PHE A 334 -9.15 -45.87 -37.28
CA PHE A 334 -10.26 -44.90 -37.41
C PHE A 334 -9.79 -43.39 -37.29
N PHE A 335 -10.76 -42.45 -37.29
CA PHE A 335 -10.84 -41.00 -36.93
C PHE A 335 -9.65 -40.16 -36.38
N PHE A 336 -9.48 -38.94 -36.94
CA PHE A 336 -9.73 -37.63 -36.26
C PHE A 336 -9.84 -36.46 -37.27
N GLN A 337 -10.56 -35.37 -36.92
CA GLN A 337 -10.59 -34.09 -37.65
C GLN A 337 -10.71 -32.92 -36.66
N GLY A 338 -10.28 -31.71 -37.05
CA GLY A 338 -10.38 -30.49 -36.22
C GLY A 338 -10.50 -29.22 -37.07
N TYR A 339 -11.25 -28.23 -36.56
CA TYR A 339 -11.59 -26.98 -37.26
C TYR A 339 -10.88 -25.76 -36.65
N LYS A 340 -10.61 -24.75 -37.49
CA LYS A 340 -10.19 -23.40 -37.07
C LYS A 340 -11.41 -22.50 -36.84
N LYS A 341 -11.28 -21.50 -35.97
CA LYS A 341 -11.99 -20.20 -36.08
C LYS A 341 -11.05 -19.04 -35.73
N HIS A 342 -11.28 -17.89 -36.36
CA HIS A 342 -10.70 -16.60 -35.97
C HIS A 342 -11.56 -15.95 -34.88
N ILE A 343 -10.95 -15.02 -34.13
CA ILE A 343 -11.64 -13.97 -33.37
C ILE A 343 -10.98 -12.64 -33.73
N GLN A 344 -11.75 -11.56 -33.72
CA GLN A 344 -11.39 -10.21 -34.16
C GLN A 344 -11.46 -9.24 -32.96
N VAL A 345 -10.58 -8.24 -32.93
CA VAL A 345 -10.43 -7.31 -31.79
C VAL A 345 -11.12 -5.97 -32.10
N PRO A 346 -11.94 -5.41 -31.19
CA PRO A 346 -12.40 -4.03 -31.26
C PRO A 346 -11.51 -3.09 -30.44
N GLU A 347 -11.48 -1.82 -30.86
CA GLU A 347 -10.61 -0.74 -30.40
C GLU A 347 -11.32 0.18 -29.40
N TRP A 348 -10.67 0.55 -28.28
CA TRP A 348 -11.11 1.63 -27.38
C TRP A 348 -9.91 2.30 -26.69
N LEU A 349 -10.05 3.59 -26.41
CA LEU A 349 -8.99 4.53 -26.01
C LEU A 349 -8.37 4.28 -24.61
N PRO A 350 -7.12 4.71 -24.37
CA PRO A 350 -6.39 4.41 -23.14
C PRO A 350 -6.86 5.25 -21.94
N ILE A 351 -7.19 4.57 -20.83
CA ILE A 351 -7.32 5.19 -19.50
C ILE A 351 -6.13 4.72 -18.64
N ALA A 352 -5.03 5.46 -18.72
CA ALA A 352 -3.83 5.23 -17.90
C ALA A 352 -4.01 5.64 -16.42
N ASP A 353 -3.00 5.33 -15.60
CA ASP A 353 -2.65 6.03 -14.35
C ASP A 353 -3.72 6.19 -13.25
N LYS A 354 -4.37 5.09 -12.83
CA LYS A 354 -5.22 5.08 -11.62
C LYS A 354 -4.86 4.06 -10.52
N LEU A 355 -3.83 3.22 -10.69
CA LEU A 355 -3.48 2.14 -9.74
C LEU A 355 -2.03 2.16 -9.22
N HIS A 356 -1.41 3.34 -9.17
CA HIS A 356 -0.33 3.70 -8.24
C HIS A 356 -0.49 5.19 -7.85
N LEU A 357 -1.65 5.53 -7.26
CA LEU A 357 -1.90 6.87 -6.77
C LEU A 357 -0.88 7.23 -5.68
N PRO A 358 -0.14 8.36 -5.80
CA PRO A 358 0.59 8.92 -4.68
C PRO A 358 -0.41 9.37 -3.60
N ILE A 359 -0.10 9.09 -2.34
CA ILE A 359 -0.90 9.43 -1.14
C ILE A 359 -1.41 10.90 -1.15
N TYR A 360 -0.71 11.79 -1.84
CA TYR A 360 -1.04 13.22 -2.02
C TYR A 360 -2.37 13.51 -2.72
N LYS A 361 -3.09 12.51 -3.26
CA LYS A 361 -4.45 12.69 -3.81
C LYS A 361 -5.58 12.42 -2.80
N ASP A 362 -5.31 11.67 -1.74
CA ASP A 362 -6.34 11.18 -0.81
C ASP A 362 -6.27 11.87 0.56
N LEU A 363 -5.32 12.79 0.76
CA LEU A 363 -5.20 13.63 1.96
C LEU A 363 -6.38 14.61 2.05
N ASP A 364 -7.17 14.54 3.13
CA ASP A 364 -8.19 15.55 3.44
C ASP A 364 -7.53 16.86 3.92
N ILE A 365 -7.20 17.72 2.95
CA ILE A 365 -6.57 19.02 3.19
C ILE A 365 -7.53 19.97 3.95
N GLY A 366 -8.84 19.72 3.97
CA GLY A 366 -9.81 20.50 4.74
C GLY A 366 -9.66 20.36 6.25
N LYS A 367 -9.06 19.26 6.73
CA LYS A 367 -8.89 18.95 8.16
C LYS A 367 -7.55 19.36 8.76
N VAL A 368 -6.55 19.70 7.94
CA VAL A 368 -5.23 20.11 8.44
C VAL A 368 -5.16 21.60 8.75
N LYS A 369 -4.66 21.97 9.93
CA LYS A 369 -4.58 23.37 10.40
C LYS A 369 -3.28 23.61 11.17
N LYS A 370 -2.56 24.69 10.85
CA LYS A 370 -1.23 25.05 11.39
C LYS A 370 -0.25 23.86 11.30
N ASN A 371 0.17 23.32 12.44
CA ASN A 371 1.04 22.17 12.62
C ASN A 371 0.42 21.12 13.57
N TYR A 372 -0.90 21.14 13.80
CA TYR A 372 -1.54 20.23 14.74
C TYR A 372 -1.60 18.80 14.19
N CYS A 373 -1.49 17.80 15.06
CA CYS A 373 -1.55 16.39 14.72
C CYS A 373 -2.90 16.01 14.08
N ARG A 374 -2.89 15.28 12.96
CA ARG A 374 -4.11 14.91 12.20
C ARG A 374 -3.94 13.53 11.58
N ASN A 375 -5.06 12.92 11.19
CA ASN A 375 -5.06 11.71 10.37
C ASN A 375 -5.76 11.95 9.02
N PRO A 376 -5.14 12.70 8.09
CA PRO A 376 -5.73 13.03 6.79
C PRO A 376 -5.70 11.88 5.77
N ASP A 377 -4.96 10.79 6.03
CA ASP A 377 -4.75 9.62 5.15
C ASP A 377 -5.38 8.31 5.69
N ASP A 378 -6.29 8.43 6.66
CA ASP A 378 -7.03 7.30 7.25
C ASP A 378 -6.11 6.21 7.87
N ASP A 379 -4.92 6.60 8.33
CA ASP A 379 -3.93 5.71 8.93
C ASP A 379 -4.51 5.02 10.19
N ALA A 380 -4.59 3.69 10.21
CA ALA A 380 -5.23 2.94 11.30
C ALA A 380 -4.59 3.18 12.69
N HIS A 381 -3.36 3.68 12.70
CA HIS A 381 -2.54 3.88 13.87
C HIS A 381 -2.78 5.20 14.62
N GLY A 382 -3.58 6.12 14.05
CA GLY A 382 -3.95 7.38 14.70
C GLY A 382 -3.32 8.64 14.08
N PRO A 383 -3.54 9.81 14.70
CA PRO A 383 -3.05 11.08 14.18
C PRO A 383 -1.53 11.23 14.28
N TRP A 384 -0.96 11.91 13.30
CA TRP A 384 0.48 12.11 13.11
C TRP A 384 0.74 13.55 12.65
N CYS A 385 2.02 13.93 12.54
CA CYS A 385 2.42 15.18 11.91
C CYS A 385 3.78 15.07 11.23
N TYR A 386 4.04 15.95 10.27
CA TYR A 386 5.41 16.23 9.82
C TYR A 386 6.18 16.91 10.96
N THR A 387 7.50 16.72 11.05
CA THR A 387 8.35 17.35 12.08
C THR A 387 9.32 18.36 11.45
N SER A 388 10.09 19.09 12.27
CA SER A 388 11.20 19.94 11.81
C SER A 388 12.53 19.17 11.61
N ASN A 389 12.61 17.90 12.02
CA ASN A 389 13.84 17.09 11.97
C ASN A 389 14.01 16.40 10.60
N PRO A 390 15.08 16.67 9.83
CA PRO A 390 15.33 16.00 8.55
C PRO A 390 15.47 14.48 8.64
N GLN A 391 15.92 13.96 9.80
CA GLN A 391 16.05 12.52 10.05
C GLN A 391 14.73 11.87 10.45
N ILE A 392 13.69 12.63 10.84
CA ILE A 392 12.37 12.10 11.19
C ILE A 392 11.33 13.01 10.54
N PRO A 393 11.10 12.93 9.21
CA PRO A 393 10.28 13.91 8.50
C PRO A 393 8.82 13.95 8.95
N TRP A 394 8.31 12.83 9.48
CA TRP A 394 7.03 12.74 10.19
C TRP A 394 7.07 11.59 11.22
N ASP A 395 6.19 11.65 12.21
CA ASP A 395 5.99 10.62 13.25
C ASP A 395 4.58 10.75 13.86
N TYR A 396 4.11 9.71 14.56
CA TYR A 396 2.81 9.71 15.24
C TYR A 396 2.81 10.59 16.49
N CYS A 397 1.65 11.14 16.84
CA CYS A 397 1.48 11.93 18.04
C CYS A 397 0.94 11.11 19.20
N ARG A 398 1.36 11.42 20.43
CA ARG A 398 0.99 10.69 21.65
C ARG A 398 -0.38 11.12 22.17
N ILE A 399 -1.39 10.78 21.38
CA ILE A 399 -2.80 11.05 21.61
C ILE A 399 -3.42 9.72 22.04
N SER A 400 -4.18 9.70 23.12
CA SER A 400 -4.80 8.47 23.63
C SER A 400 -5.91 7.99 22.67
N ARG A 401 -6.34 6.74 22.78
CA ARG A 401 -7.72 6.41 22.38
C ARG A 401 -8.64 6.82 23.54
N CYS A 402 -9.83 7.32 23.23
CA CYS A 402 -10.79 7.69 24.27
C CYS A 402 -11.33 6.42 24.94
N ASP A 403 -11.36 6.37 26.28
CA ASP A 403 -11.84 5.20 27.02
C ASP A 403 -13.38 5.13 26.93
N SER A 404 -13.90 4.15 26.19
CA SER A 404 -15.33 3.90 26.08
C SER A 404 -15.61 2.39 25.98
N ASP A 405 -16.22 1.83 27.01
CA ASP A 405 -16.67 0.44 27.04
C ASP A 405 -17.90 0.20 26.13
N PRO A 406 -18.17 -1.06 25.74
CA PRO A 406 -17.25 -2.13 25.37
C PRO A 406 -17.16 -2.25 23.84
N VAL A 407 -16.49 -3.28 23.32
CA VAL A 407 -16.47 -3.58 21.87
C VAL A 407 -17.89 -3.83 21.37
N SER A 408 -18.42 -2.91 20.55
CA SER A 408 -19.64 -3.14 19.79
C SER A 408 -19.35 -4.18 18.71
N MET A 409 -19.71 -5.43 18.97
CA MET A 409 -19.75 -6.48 17.95
C MET A 409 -20.92 -6.20 16.99
N MET A 410 -20.70 -5.31 16.02
CA MET A 410 -21.55 -5.33 14.83
C MET A 410 -21.36 -6.68 14.14
N SER A 411 -22.46 -7.44 14.02
CA SER A 411 -22.46 -8.76 13.39
C SER A 411 -21.83 -8.69 12.01
N SER A 412 -20.95 -9.64 11.73
CA SER A 412 -20.49 -9.92 10.37
C SER A 412 -21.69 -10.19 9.46
N LEU A 413 -21.72 -9.54 8.31
CA LEU A 413 -21.98 -10.14 6.99
C LEU A 413 -21.27 -9.27 5.93
N ASP A 414 -20.71 -9.93 4.92
CA ASP A 414 -20.20 -9.35 3.67
C ASP A 414 -19.15 -8.21 3.73
N ILE A 415 -18.12 -8.36 4.58
CA ILE A 415 -16.83 -7.69 4.33
C ILE A 415 -16.12 -8.43 3.18
N PRO A 416 -15.75 -7.77 2.06
CA PRO A 416 -15.03 -8.42 0.97
C PRO A 416 -13.64 -8.88 1.41
N ILE A 417 -13.30 -10.15 1.14
CA ILE A 417 -11.97 -10.71 1.45
C ILE A 417 -10.93 -10.03 0.54
N ILE A 418 -10.21 -9.04 1.08
CA ILE A 418 -9.12 -8.37 0.39
C ILE A 418 -7.92 -9.35 0.31
N PRO A 419 -7.50 -9.80 -0.88
CA PRO A 419 -6.33 -10.67 -1.00
C PRO A 419 -5.05 -9.91 -0.65
N CYS A 420 -4.08 -10.57 -0.02
CA CYS A 420 -2.83 -9.92 0.36
C CYS A 420 -1.89 -9.70 -0.84
N ALA A 421 -2.03 -10.48 -1.92
CA ALA A 421 -1.37 -10.23 -3.21
C ALA A 421 -2.23 -9.36 -4.15
N SER A 422 -1.65 -8.28 -4.68
CA SER A 422 -2.19 -7.62 -5.88
C SER A 422 -1.62 -8.26 -7.15
N THR A 423 -2.47 -8.97 -7.90
CA THR A 423 -2.14 -9.48 -9.23
C THR A 423 -2.72 -8.58 -10.32
N LYS A 424 -2.02 -7.48 -10.66
CA LYS A 424 -2.27 -6.77 -11.93
C LYS A 424 -2.02 -7.74 -13.07
N HIS A 425 -3.05 -8.02 -13.87
CA HIS A 425 -3.06 -9.18 -14.76
C HIS A 425 -2.49 -8.84 -16.15
N LEU A 426 -1.18 -8.61 -16.22
CA LEU A 426 -0.39 -8.73 -17.46
C LEU A 426 0.48 -9.99 -17.35
N ARG A 427 0.01 -11.09 -17.95
CA ARG A 427 0.87 -12.27 -18.16
C ARG A 427 1.72 -12.01 -19.39
N VAL A 428 3.05 -11.99 -19.21
CA VAL A 428 3.96 -12.26 -20.33
C VAL A 428 3.69 -13.68 -20.82
N VAL A 429 3.37 -13.84 -22.10
CA VAL A 429 3.29 -15.17 -22.72
C VAL A 429 4.71 -15.72 -22.77
N ASN A 430 4.96 -16.82 -22.04
CA ASN A 430 6.25 -17.49 -21.83
C ASN A 430 7.22 -16.85 -20.80
N GLY A 431 6.80 -15.88 -19.98
CA GLY A 431 7.63 -15.36 -18.88
C GLY A 431 7.62 -16.25 -17.63
N ILE A 432 8.77 -16.43 -16.96
CA ILE A 432 8.89 -17.12 -15.66
C ILE A 432 9.47 -16.15 -14.62
N PRO A 433 8.68 -15.69 -13.63
CA PRO A 433 9.23 -14.98 -12.47
C PRO A 433 10.00 -15.96 -11.57
N THR A 434 11.30 -15.76 -11.42
CA THR A 434 12.13 -16.52 -10.46
C THR A 434 12.65 -15.60 -9.37
N GLN A 435 12.04 -15.66 -8.18
CA GLN A 435 12.71 -15.17 -6.97
C GLN A 435 13.71 -16.24 -6.48
N PRO A 436 14.88 -15.83 -5.96
CA PRO A 436 15.68 -16.67 -5.08
C PRO A 436 14.82 -17.24 -3.96
N ASP A 437 14.86 -18.56 -3.74
CA ASP A 437 14.16 -19.10 -2.59
C ASP A 437 14.86 -18.61 -1.32
N LYS A 438 14.10 -17.93 -0.45
CA LYS A 438 14.54 -17.37 0.84
C LYS A 438 15.53 -16.19 0.74
N GLY A 439 15.76 -15.61 -0.45
CA GLY A 439 16.70 -14.50 -0.65
C GLY A 439 16.35 -13.16 0.02
N TRP A 440 15.18 -13.05 0.63
CA TRP A 440 14.77 -11.91 1.46
C TRP A 440 15.25 -12.00 2.92
N MET A 441 15.83 -13.14 3.33
CA MET A 441 16.28 -13.36 4.70
C MET A 441 17.49 -12.49 5.03
N VAL A 442 17.38 -11.76 6.14
CA VAL A 442 18.45 -10.93 6.69
C VAL A 442 18.86 -11.48 8.04
N SER A 443 20.15 -11.78 8.21
CA SER A 443 20.74 -12.06 9.51
C SER A 443 21.22 -10.73 10.12
N LEU A 444 20.60 -10.30 11.21
CA LEU A 444 21.07 -9.15 11.96
C LEU A 444 22.21 -9.61 12.88
N LYS A 445 23.33 -8.91 12.78
CA LYS A 445 24.55 -9.15 13.54
C LYS A 445 24.80 -7.98 14.50
N ASP A 446 25.10 -8.27 15.76
CA ASP A 446 25.65 -7.35 16.76
C ASP A 446 27.09 -7.79 17.02
N ARG A 447 28.06 -6.91 16.77
CA ARG A 447 29.51 -7.20 16.91
C ARG A 447 29.92 -8.53 16.24
N GLY A 448 29.32 -8.81 15.08
CA GLY A 448 29.52 -10.03 14.27
C GLY A 448 28.69 -11.26 14.66
N ARG A 449 28.02 -11.27 15.81
CA ARG A 449 27.19 -12.40 16.29
C ARG A 449 25.74 -12.25 15.85
N HIS A 450 25.12 -13.35 15.39
CA HIS A 450 23.71 -13.34 15.03
C HIS A 450 22.83 -13.27 16.28
N PHE A 451 21.86 -12.34 16.29
CA PHE A 451 20.97 -12.10 17.43
C PHE A 451 19.48 -11.97 17.06
N CYS A 452 19.16 -11.55 15.83
CA CYS A 452 17.80 -11.44 15.30
C CYS A 452 17.76 -11.69 13.78
N GLY A 453 16.60 -12.14 13.28
CA GLY A 453 16.27 -12.17 11.86
C GLY A 453 15.72 -10.83 11.34
N GLY A 454 15.50 -10.76 10.03
CA GLY A 454 14.91 -9.62 9.34
C GLY A 454 14.48 -10.02 7.93
N SER A 455 13.69 -9.14 7.30
CA SER A 455 13.14 -9.32 5.95
C SER A 455 13.46 -8.12 5.06
N LEU A 456 14.13 -8.32 3.92
CA LEU A 456 14.38 -7.25 2.95
C LEU A 456 13.07 -6.89 2.22
N VAL A 457 12.47 -5.76 2.57
CA VAL A 457 11.15 -5.31 2.04
C VAL A 457 11.27 -4.20 0.99
N LYS A 458 12.47 -3.64 0.80
CA LYS A 458 12.90 -2.77 -0.30
C LYS A 458 14.43 -2.79 -0.34
N GLU A 459 15.08 -2.42 -1.45
CA GLU A 459 16.54 -2.43 -1.62
C GLU A 459 17.32 -1.84 -0.42
N ASP A 460 16.84 -0.72 0.15
CA ASP A 460 17.46 -0.04 1.29
C ASP A 460 16.74 -0.25 2.64
N TRP A 461 15.80 -1.20 2.76
CA TRP A 461 14.97 -1.39 3.96
C TRP A 461 14.77 -2.83 4.41
N VAL A 462 15.03 -3.06 5.70
CA VAL A 462 14.75 -4.33 6.39
C VAL A 462 13.62 -4.14 7.39
N LEU A 463 12.56 -4.95 7.29
CA LEU A 463 11.55 -5.11 8.32
C LEU A 463 12.03 -6.13 9.35
N THR A 464 11.97 -5.78 10.63
CA THR A 464 12.31 -6.66 11.74
C THR A 464 11.49 -6.25 12.99
N ALA A 465 11.74 -6.93 14.11
CA ALA A 465 10.99 -6.75 15.33
C ALA A 465 11.70 -5.82 16.32
N LYS A 466 10.91 -5.02 17.05
CA LYS A 466 11.39 -3.95 17.94
C LYS A 466 12.24 -4.46 19.11
N GLN A 467 11.97 -5.66 19.62
CA GLN A 467 12.72 -6.23 20.75
C GLN A 467 14.22 -6.38 20.46
N CYS A 468 14.59 -6.50 19.19
CA CYS A 468 15.98 -6.57 18.72
C CYS A 468 16.78 -5.29 19.04
N PHE A 469 16.11 -4.14 19.24
CA PHE A 469 16.73 -2.83 19.43
C PHE A 469 16.19 -2.08 20.66
N LEU A 470 16.01 -2.79 21.79
CA LEU A 470 15.62 -2.20 23.08
C LEU A 470 16.80 -1.56 23.83
N SER A 471 17.99 -2.13 23.67
CA SER A 471 19.21 -1.64 24.32
C SER A 471 19.85 -0.50 23.53
N ARG A 472 20.32 0.55 24.23
CA ARG A 472 20.96 1.74 23.62
C ARG A 472 22.39 1.48 23.16
N HIS A 473 22.57 0.57 22.20
CA HIS A 473 23.86 0.35 21.55
C HIS A 473 24.10 1.31 20.37
N ASN A 474 25.35 1.45 19.95
CA ASN A 474 25.73 2.30 18.83
C ASN A 474 25.32 1.63 17.51
N LEU A 475 24.72 2.36 16.56
CA LEU A 475 24.36 1.80 15.25
C LEU A 475 25.56 1.23 14.47
N LYS A 476 26.78 1.70 14.79
CA LYS A 476 28.04 1.18 14.25
C LYS A 476 28.35 -0.28 14.65
N ASP A 477 27.76 -0.77 15.74
CA ASP A 477 27.97 -2.14 16.23
C ASP A 477 27.11 -3.17 15.46
N TYR A 478 26.08 -2.70 14.73
CA TYR A 478 25.10 -3.53 14.04
C TYR A 478 25.32 -3.61 12.53
N GLN A 479 25.10 -4.81 11.97
CA GLN A 479 25.12 -5.06 10.53
C GLN A 479 23.94 -5.93 10.09
N ALA A 480 23.43 -5.66 8.89
CA ALA A 480 22.57 -6.57 8.16
C ALA A 480 23.41 -7.42 7.21
N TRP A 481 23.35 -8.75 7.34
CA TRP A 481 23.97 -9.71 6.43
C TRP A 481 22.89 -10.38 5.58
N LEU A 482 23.05 -10.36 4.26
CA LEU A 482 22.11 -10.88 3.27
C LEU A 482 22.83 -11.84 2.32
N GLY A 483 22.11 -12.72 1.63
CA GLY A 483 22.70 -13.64 0.65
C GLY A 483 23.57 -14.72 1.28
N ILE A 484 23.17 -15.19 2.47
CA ILE A 484 23.82 -16.27 3.22
C ILE A 484 22.78 -17.33 3.58
N HIS A 485 23.17 -18.60 3.58
CA HIS A 485 22.39 -19.71 4.09
C HIS A 485 22.87 -20.17 5.48
N ASN A 486 24.19 -20.14 5.74
CA ASN A 486 24.76 -20.48 7.04
C ASN A 486 25.38 -19.26 7.76
N VAL A 487 24.99 -18.96 9.01
CA VAL A 487 25.45 -17.76 9.74
C VAL A 487 26.87 -17.83 10.32
N GLU A 488 27.43 -19.03 10.45
CA GLU A 488 28.80 -19.29 10.93
C GLU A 488 29.78 -19.44 9.74
N ARG A 489 29.37 -20.19 8.70
CA ARG A 489 30.11 -20.34 7.44
C ARG A 489 29.87 -19.22 6.43
N ALA A 490 29.20 -18.14 6.84
CA ALA A 490 28.95 -16.95 6.03
C ALA A 490 30.21 -16.29 5.42
N HIS A 491 31.43 -16.71 5.75
CA HIS A 491 32.65 -16.29 5.08
C HIS A 491 32.91 -17.03 3.74
N GLU A 492 32.31 -18.21 3.54
CA GLU A 492 32.37 -19.03 2.32
C GLU A 492 31.32 -18.59 1.27
N GLU A 493 30.30 -17.84 1.69
CA GLU A 493 29.12 -17.47 0.90
C GLU A 493 29.42 -16.40 -0.17
N LYS A 494 29.60 -16.83 -1.43
CA LYS A 494 29.97 -15.98 -2.58
C LYS A 494 29.05 -14.76 -2.80
N HIS A 495 27.77 -14.86 -2.45
CA HIS A 495 26.78 -13.80 -2.68
C HIS A 495 26.44 -12.97 -1.43
N LYS A 496 27.20 -13.16 -0.34
CA LYS A 496 27.01 -12.39 0.89
C LYS A 496 27.14 -10.88 0.65
N GLN A 497 26.19 -10.13 1.18
CA GLN A 497 26.29 -8.68 1.32
C GLN A 497 26.27 -8.30 2.80
N VAL A 498 27.22 -7.46 3.20
CA VAL A 498 27.29 -6.84 4.53
C VAL A 498 26.95 -5.37 4.39
N LEU A 499 25.93 -4.92 5.11
CA LEU A 499 25.38 -3.57 5.05
C LEU A 499 25.26 -3.00 6.47
N ASN A 500 25.85 -1.83 6.70
CA ASN A 500 25.71 -1.12 7.98
C ASN A 500 24.31 -0.49 8.06
N ILE A 501 23.71 -0.46 9.25
CA ILE A 501 22.43 0.23 9.49
C ILE A 501 22.69 1.72 9.67
N SER A 502 22.02 2.58 8.90
CA SER A 502 22.13 4.04 9.05
C SER A 502 21.09 4.61 10.00
N GLN A 503 19.91 3.98 10.10
CA GLN A 503 18.80 4.47 10.91
C GLN A 503 17.86 3.36 11.38
N LEU A 504 17.30 3.51 12.59
CA LEU A 504 16.15 2.77 13.09
C LEU A 504 14.90 3.64 13.00
N VAL A 505 13.81 3.11 12.45
CA VAL A 505 12.51 3.77 12.33
C VAL A 505 11.46 2.89 13.03
N TYR A 506 11.19 3.20 14.30
CA TYR A 506 10.28 2.40 15.13
C TYR A 506 8.82 2.53 14.68
N GLY A 507 8.12 1.40 14.63
CA GLY A 507 6.68 1.32 14.34
C GLY A 507 5.82 2.13 15.32
N PRO A 508 4.50 2.23 15.08
CA PRO A 508 3.53 2.94 15.92
C PRO A 508 3.60 2.64 17.43
N GLU A 509 3.01 3.48 18.27
CA GLU A 509 2.93 3.21 19.72
C GLU A 509 2.17 1.89 19.98
N GLY A 510 2.63 1.09 20.95
CA GLY A 510 2.14 -0.27 21.17
C GLY A 510 2.56 -1.33 20.14
N SER A 511 3.27 -0.97 19.06
CA SER A 511 3.78 -1.95 18.08
C SER A 511 5.14 -2.54 18.46
N ASP A 512 5.40 -3.76 17.96
CA ASP A 512 6.63 -4.52 18.16
C ASP A 512 7.44 -4.70 16.86
N ILE A 513 7.39 -3.72 15.94
CA ILE A 513 8.18 -3.69 14.70
C ILE A 513 9.07 -2.45 14.59
N VAL A 514 10.14 -2.58 13.82
CA VAL A 514 11.06 -1.51 13.44
C VAL A 514 11.50 -1.72 11.99
N LEU A 515 11.61 -0.62 11.25
CA LEU A 515 12.21 -0.58 9.92
C LEU A 515 13.66 -0.11 10.05
N LEU A 516 14.60 -0.88 9.51
CA LEU A 516 16.01 -0.51 9.45
C LEU A 516 16.27 0.13 8.08
N LYS A 517 16.80 1.35 8.04
CA LYS A 517 17.38 1.91 6.81
C LYS A 517 18.82 1.43 6.68
N LEU A 518 19.15 0.88 5.51
CA LEU A 518 20.49 0.44 5.16
C LEU A 518 21.30 1.64 4.64
N SER A 519 22.57 1.70 5.03
CA SER A 519 23.52 2.76 4.62
C SER A 519 23.76 2.85 3.11
N ARG A 520 23.48 1.78 2.37
CA ARG A 520 23.41 1.72 0.91
C ARG A 520 22.42 0.62 0.50
N PRO A 521 21.82 0.68 -0.71
CA PRO A 521 20.97 -0.39 -1.23
C PRO A 521 21.68 -1.75 -1.28
N ALA A 522 20.92 -2.81 -1.03
CA ALA A 522 21.28 -4.19 -1.35
C ALA A 522 21.15 -4.44 -2.85
N VAL A 523 22.11 -5.17 -3.44
CA VAL A 523 22.11 -5.53 -4.86
C VAL A 523 21.34 -6.83 -5.05
N SER A 524 20.20 -6.78 -5.75
CA SER A 524 19.42 -7.98 -6.09
C SER A 524 20.22 -8.96 -6.94
N ASN A 525 20.19 -10.25 -6.59
CA ASN A 525 20.87 -11.33 -7.31
C ASN A 525 20.26 -12.70 -6.96
N ASN A 526 20.83 -13.80 -7.47
CA ASN A 526 20.34 -15.17 -7.27
C ASN A 526 20.27 -15.66 -5.80
N ALA A 527 20.76 -14.90 -4.83
CA ALA A 527 20.65 -15.16 -3.39
C ALA A 527 20.10 -13.98 -2.57
N VAL A 528 19.82 -12.81 -3.19
CA VAL A 528 19.31 -11.60 -2.51
C VAL A 528 18.14 -11.03 -3.29
N ALA A 529 16.97 -10.94 -2.66
CA ALA A 529 15.75 -10.45 -3.28
C ALA A 529 14.78 -9.83 -2.27
N ILE A 530 13.85 -9.02 -2.76
CA ILE A 530 12.86 -8.31 -1.95
C ILE A 530 11.59 -9.15 -1.80
N ILE A 531 11.12 -9.35 -0.56
CA ILE A 531 9.82 -9.96 -0.28
C ILE A 531 8.70 -8.92 -0.38
N ARG A 532 7.53 -9.32 -0.90
CA ARG A 532 6.41 -8.40 -1.04
C ARG A 532 5.73 -8.12 0.30
N LEU A 533 5.34 -6.86 0.49
CA LEU A 533 4.46 -6.44 1.57
C LEU A 533 2.99 -6.77 1.22
N PRO A 534 2.16 -7.12 2.22
CA PRO A 534 0.74 -7.36 2.03
C PRO A 534 -0.04 -6.06 1.78
N ILE A 535 -1.17 -6.14 1.07
CA ILE A 535 -2.15 -5.04 0.98
C ILE A 535 -2.65 -4.67 2.40
N SER A 536 -2.82 -3.38 2.66
CA SER A 536 -3.31 -2.91 3.96
C SER A 536 -4.70 -3.47 4.29
N GLY A 537 -4.88 -3.96 5.51
CA GLY A 537 -6.13 -4.54 5.98
C GLY A 537 -6.48 -5.92 5.39
N CYS A 538 -5.62 -6.51 4.55
CA CYS A 538 -5.87 -7.84 4.01
C CYS A 538 -5.91 -8.92 5.09
N THR A 539 -6.58 -10.03 4.79
CA THR A 539 -6.67 -11.20 5.67
C THR A 539 -6.12 -12.44 4.97
N ILE A 540 -5.46 -13.30 5.76
CA ILE A 540 -5.10 -14.65 5.35
C ILE A 540 -6.16 -15.60 5.93
N PRO A 541 -6.79 -16.48 5.13
CA PRO A 541 -7.80 -17.40 5.63
C PRO A 541 -7.27 -18.37 6.70
N ASP A 542 -8.11 -18.68 7.68
CA ASP A 542 -7.90 -19.79 8.63
C ASP A 542 -7.57 -21.10 7.89
N GLY A 543 -6.59 -21.84 8.41
CA GLY A 543 -6.14 -23.09 7.79
C GLY A 543 -5.13 -22.92 6.65
N THR A 544 -4.77 -21.68 6.25
CA THR A 544 -3.69 -21.47 5.28
C THR A 544 -2.35 -21.90 5.88
N THR A 545 -1.59 -22.74 5.17
CA THR A 545 -0.20 -23.07 5.53
C THR A 545 0.76 -22.00 5.02
N CYS A 546 1.64 -21.54 5.90
CA CYS A 546 2.64 -20.48 5.66
C CYS A 546 3.96 -20.88 6.35
N SER A 547 5.10 -20.38 5.90
CA SER A 547 6.42 -20.77 6.42
C SER A 547 7.02 -19.70 7.34
N VAL A 548 7.63 -20.12 8.46
CA VAL A 548 8.60 -19.29 9.21
C VAL A 548 10.03 -19.65 8.83
N TYR A 549 10.93 -18.68 8.93
CA TYR A 549 12.34 -18.83 8.55
C TYR A 549 13.27 -18.18 9.59
N GLY A 550 14.40 -18.82 9.91
CA GLY A 550 15.39 -18.22 10.79
C GLY A 550 16.59 -19.11 11.13
N TRP A 551 17.50 -18.53 11.91
CA TRP A 551 18.71 -19.19 12.44
C TRP A 551 18.67 -19.25 13.98
N GLY A 552 17.46 -19.44 14.52
CA GLY A 552 17.19 -19.46 15.94
C GLY A 552 17.71 -20.69 16.67
N HIS A 553 17.52 -20.70 17.98
CA HIS A 553 17.92 -21.83 18.82
C HIS A 553 17.00 -23.03 18.61
N THR A 554 17.56 -24.12 18.05
CA THR A 554 16.85 -25.38 17.75
C THR A 554 16.52 -26.24 18.98
N GLY A 555 16.79 -25.78 20.20
CA GLY A 555 16.65 -26.58 21.43
C GLY A 555 17.68 -27.69 21.60
N THR A 556 18.62 -27.84 20.65
CA THR A 556 19.66 -28.87 20.66
C THR A 556 21.04 -28.27 20.97
N ARG A 557 21.97 -29.08 21.50
CA ARG A 557 23.35 -28.63 21.79
C ARG A 557 24.18 -28.36 20.53
N ASN A 558 23.77 -28.87 19.36
CA ASN A 558 24.49 -28.75 18.11
C ASN A 558 23.84 -27.69 17.22
N PHE A 559 24.10 -26.42 17.52
CA PHE A 559 23.78 -25.31 16.62
C PHE A 559 24.79 -25.30 15.46
N ASP A 560 24.34 -25.62 14.24
CA ASP A 560 25.19 -25.71 13.05
C ASP A 560 25.16 -24.44 12.17
N GLY A 561 24.32 -23.47 12.54
CA GLY A 561 24.17 -22.18 11.85
C GLY A 561 23.37 -22.22 10.56
N GLN A 562 22.71 -23.32 10.18
CA GLN A 562 21.92 -23.39 8.94
C GLN A 562 20.56 -22.67 9.04
N LEU A 563 20.08 -22.08 7.94
CA LEU A 563 18.76 -21.46 7.84
C LEU A 563 17.66 -22.54 7.88
N GLN A 564 16.86 -22.54 8.93
CA GLN A 564 15.73 -23.47 9.10
C GLN A 564 14.43 -22.90 8.51
N GLU A 565 13.49 -23.79 8.22
CA GLU A 565 12.11 -23.48 7.81
C GLU A 565 11.14 -24.38 8.59
N ALA A 566 9.99 -23.84 8.99
CA ALA A 566 8.90 -24.63 9.57
C ALA A 566 7.52 -24.18 9.07
N ASN A 567 6.65 -25.16 8.81
CA ASN A 567 5.27 -24.93 8.39
C ASN A 567 4.40 -24.53 9.59
N MET A 568 3.68 -23.42 9.42
CA MET A 568 2.75 -22.83 10.38
C MET A 568 1.38 -22.67 9.73
N ILE A 569 0.33 -23.14 10.39
CA ILE A 569 -1.07 -23.04 9.94
C ILE A 569 -1.71 -21.84 10.61
N ILE A 570 -2.22 -20.89 9.81
CA ILE A 570 -2.88 -19.67 10.30
C ILE A 570 -4.20 -20.00 11.03
N MET A 571 -4.46 -19.31 12.13
CA MET A 571 -5.68 -19.47 12.95
C MET A 571 -6.28 -18.14 13.39
N GLY A 572 -7.61 -18.08 13.41
CA GLY A 572 -8.37 -16.98 13.97
C GLY A 572 -8.27 -16.88 15.50
N ASN A 573 -8.55 -15.69 16.02
CA ASN A 573 -8.28 -15.33 17.41
C ASN A 573 -9.03 -16.20 18.44
N GLU A 574 -10.22 -16.71 18.11
CA GLU A 574 -10.99 -17.61 18.98
C GLU A 574 -10.26 -18.94 19.22
N ARG A 575 -9.86 -19.63 18.15
CA ARG A 575 -9.08 -20.88 18.20
C ARG A 575 -7.73 -20.67 18.86
N CYS A 576 -7.10 -19.53 18.59
CA CYS A 576 -5.86 -19.13 19.26
C CYS A 576 -6.05 -19.03 20.78
N ASN A 577 -7.10 -18.34 21.24
CA ASN A 577 -7.39 -18.22 22.67
C ASN A 577 -7.73 -19.58 23.30
N GLN A 578 -8.44 -20.46 22.58
CA GLN A 578 -8.72 -21.84 23.02
C GLN A 578 -7.43 -22.66 23.20
N ASP A 579 -6.49 -22.64 22.24
CA ASP A 579 -5.18 -23.30 22.38
C ASP A 579 -4.29 -22.65 23.48
N PHE A 580 -4.60 -21.42 23.91
CA PHE A 580 -4.02 -20.76 25.09
C PHE A 580 -4.83 -20.95 26.40
N GLY A 581 -5.88 -21.78 26.39
CA GLY A 581 -6.70 -22.08 27.56
C GLY A 581 -7.60 -20.93 28.02
N GLY A 582 -8.02 -20.04 27.12
CA GLY A 582 -8.94 -18.93 27.39
C GLY A 582 -8.28 -17.63 27.89
N ASN A 583 -6.96 -17.65 28.13
CA ASN A 583 -6.23 -16.58 28.83
C ASN A 583 -5.43 -15.62 27.91
N VAL A 584 -5.53 -15.74 26.58
CA VAL A 584 -4.76 -14.93 25.62
C VAL A 584 -5.58 -14.65 24.36
N VAL A 585 -6.15 -13.44 24.29
CA VAL A 585 -6.80 -12.92 23.08
C VAL A 585 -5.77 -12.09 22.30
N PRO A 586 -5.37 -12.48 21.06
CA PRO A 586 -4.49 -11.66 20.23
C PRO A 586 -5.13 -10.33 19.85
N LYS A 587 -4.33 -9.26 19.77
CA LYS A 587 -4.76 -7.93 19.30
C LYS A 587 -5.09 -7.95 17.80
N GLU A 588 -5.80 -6.93 17.31
CA GLU A 588 -6.03 -6.73 15.86
C GLU A 588 -4.73 -6.63 15.03
N SER A 589 -3.68 -6.12 15.67
CA SER A 589 -2.33 -5.93 15.15
C SER A 589 -1.43 -7.16 15.26
N GLU A 590 -1.97 -8.25 15.79
CA GLU A 590 -1.33 -9.55 15.95
C GLU A 590 -2.04 -10.60 15.08
N MET A 591 -1.36 -11.71 14.84
CA MET A 591 -1.94 -12.88 14.18
C MET A 591 -1.38 -14.16 14.79
N CYS A 592 -2.15 -15.23 14.72
CA CYS A 592 -1.84 -16.49 15.38
C CYS A 592 -1.60 -17.59 14.36
N ALA A 593 -0.58 -18.44 14.60
CA ALA A 593 -0.35 -19.62 13.79
C ALA A 593 0.21 -20.77 14.63
N ARG A 594 -0.34 -21.97 14.45
CA ARG A 594 0.15 -23.20 15.09
C ARG A 594 1.19 -23.89 14.20
N ALA A 595 2.17 -24.56 14.78
CA ALA A 595 3.05 -25.42 14.00
C ALA A 595 2.26 -26.61 13.42
N GLU A 596 2.58 -27.01 12.20
CA GLU A 596 2.03 -28.23 11.57
C GLU A 596 2.60 -29.50 12.25
N SER A 597 3.91 -29.49 12.55
CA SER A 597 4.61 -30.58 13.24
C SER A 597 4.78 -30.31 14.73
N ILE A 598 4.69 -31.37 15.56
CA ILE A 598 4.89 -31.29 17.01
C ILE A 598 6.38 -31.06 17.30
N GLY A 599 6.68 -30.05 18.13
CA GLY A 599 8.07 -29.68 18.46
C GLY A 599 8.74 -28.76 17.43
N SER A 600 8.04 -28.40 16.35
CA SER A 600 8.42 -27.29 15.47
C SER A 600 7.85 -25.97 15.99
N GLY A 601 8.51 -24.86 15.66
CA GLY A 601 8.07 -23.51 16.02
C GLY A 601 9.24 -22.52 15.99
N THR A 602 8.98 -21.27 16.35
CA THR A 602 10.01 -20.23 16.47
C THR A 602 10.65 -20.24 17.86
N CYS A 603 11.89 -19.75 17.95
CA CYS A 603 12.63 -19.63 19.20
C CYS A 603 13.47 -18.33 19.28
N GLU A 604 14.33 -18.25 20.29
CA GLU A 604 15.30 -17.17 20.44
C GLU A 604 16.17 -17.01 19.18
N ARG A 605 16.47 -15.76 18.82
CA ARG A 605 17.17 -15.31 17.60
C ARG A 605 16.41 -15.44 16.27
N ASP A 606 15.32 -16.21 16.18
CA ASP A 606 14.38 -16.10 15.04
C ASP A 606 13.61 -14.77 15.03
N TYR A 607 13.59 -14.09 16.19
CA TYR A 607 12.97 -12.79 16.42
C TYR A 607 13.29 -11.78 15.31
N GLY A 608 12.26 -11.15 14.75
CA GLY A 608 12.39 -10.26 13.60
C GLY A 608 12.39 -10.93 12.22
N GLY A 609 12.54 -12.27 12.15
CA GLY A 609 12.33 -13.03 10.92
C GLY A 609 10.87 -13.03 10.45
N PRO A 610 10.61 -13.43 9.20
CA PRO A 610 9.28 -13.43 8.61
C PRO A 610 8.47 -14.70 8.88
N LEU A 611 7.15 -14.51 8.99
CA LEU A 611 6.13 -15.49 8.61
C LEU A 611 5.67 -15.15 7.19
N VAL A 612 5.84 -16.08 6.26
CA VAL A 612 5.59 -15.90 4.82
C VAL A 612 4.45 -16.80 4.34
N CYS A 613 3.44 -16.21 3.72
CA CYS A 613 2.43 -16.97 2.97
C CYS A 613 2.67 -16.81 1.47
N GLU A 614 2.30 -17.81 0.68
CA GLU A 614 2.30 -17.73 -0.78
C GLU A 614 0.86 -17.60 -1.31
N GLN A 615 0.60 -16.57 -2.10
CA GLN A 615 -0.68 -16.38 -2.80
C GLN A 615 -0.39 -16.15 -4.29
N ASN A 616 -1.05 -16.90 -5.19
CA ASN A 616 -0.86 -16.77 -6.65
C ASN A 616 0.61 -16.83 -7.12
N ARG A 617 1.44 -17.68 -6.49
CA ARG A 617 2.92 -17.79 -6.68
C ARG A 617 3.72 -16.53 -6.26
N ILE A 618 3.16 -15.71 -5.39
CA ILE A 618 3.81 -14.53 -4.81
C ILE A 618 4.00 -14.81 -3.31
N LYS A 619 5.26 -14.83 -2.86
CA LYS A 619 5.61 -14.91 -1.43
C LYS A 619 5.49 -13.52 -0.79
N ILE A 620 4.78 -13.46 0.34
CA ILE A 620 4.39 -12.22 1.05
C ILE A 620 4.77 -12.35 2.53
N VAL A 621 5.44 -11.34 3.09
CA VAL A 621 5.68 -11.30 4.55
C VAL A 621 4.41 -10.86 5.28
N VAL A 622 3.64 -11.82 5.79
CA VAL A 622 2.36 -11.55 6.45
C VAL A 622 2.53 -11.27 7.94
N GLY A 623 3.59 -11.84 8.55
CA GLY A 623 3.87 -11.71 9.97
C GLY A 623 5.35 -11.48 10.28
N VAL A 624 5.64 -10.89 11.44
CA VAL A 624 7.01 -10.79 12.00
C VAL A 624 7.08 -11.56 13.31
N ILE A 625 8.15 -12.32 13.51
CA ILE A 625 8.38 -13.17 14.69
C ILE A 625 8.70 -12.31 15.92
N ILE A 626 7.94 -12.52 17.01
CA ILE A 626 8.11 -11.87 18.32
C ILE A 626 8.28 -12.91 19.44
N PRO A 627 8.69 -12.52 20.67
CA PRO A 627 9.00 -13.48 21.73
C PRO A 627 7.73 -14.15 22.28
N GLY A 628 7.60 -15.45 22.04
CA GLY A 628 6.54 -16.28 22.60
C GLY A 628 6.80 -16.70 24.05
N ARG A 629 5.76 -17.19 24.73
CA ARG A 629 5.85 -17.81 26.06
C ARG A 629 6.43 -19.23 25.97
N GLY A 630 7.73 -19.31 25.63
CA GLY A 630 8.51 -20.54 25.38
C GLY A 630 8.58 -20.93 23.90
N CYS A 631 9.69 -21.54 23.51
CA CYS A 631 9.92 -22.03 22.13
C CYS A 631 9.18 -23.32 21.84
N ALA A 632 8.63 -23.45 20.62
CA ALA A 632 8.10 -24.70 20.04
C ALA A 632 7.22 -25.58 20.96
N VAL A 633 6.49 -24.96 21.91
CA VAL A 633 5.74 -25.67 22.95
C VAL A 633 4.63 -26.52 22.33
N PRO A 634 4.57 -27.85 22.57
CA PRO A 634 3.60 -28.73 21.94
C PRO A 634 2.15 -28.25 22.06
N LYS A 635 1.46 -28.20 20.91
CA LYS A 635 0.06 -27.73 20.74
C LYS A 635 -0.20 -26.25 21.08
N ARG A 636 0.81 -25.45 21.46
CA ARG A 636 0.68 -24.00 21.68
C ARG A 636 1.04 -23.24 20.39
N PRO A 637 0.21 -22.32 19.89
CA PRO A 637 0.53 -21.52 18.71
C PRO A 637 1.53 -20.40 19.02
N GLY A 638 2.20 -19.91 17.98
CA GLY A 638 2.96 -18.67 18.00
C GLY A 638 2.06 -17.47 17.72
N ILE A 639 2.40 -16.34 18.35
CA ILE A 639 1.83 -15.01 18.05
C ILE A 639 2.87 -14.22 17.25
N PHE A 640 2.42 -13.54 16.20
CA PHE A 640 3.24 -12.79 15.26
C PHE A 640 2.64 -11.39 15.10
N VAL A 641 3.47 -10.37 14.81
CA VAL A 641 2.93 -9.04 14.44
C VAL A 641 2.33 -9.13 13.04
N LYS A 642 1.05 -8.77 12.87
CA LYS A 642 0.32 -8.84 11.61
C LYS A 642 0.71 -7.68 10.67
N VAL A 643 1.58 -7.95 9.70
CA VAL A 643 2.15 -6.91 8.81
C VAL A 643 1.07 -6.17 8.03
N ALA A 644 -0.01 -6.84 7.64
CA ALA A 644 -1.15 -6.23 6.94
C ALA A 644 -1.84 -5.09 7.72
N TYR A 645 -1.74 -5.06 9.06
CA TYR A 645 -2.19 -3.93 9.88
C TYR A 645 -1.29 -2.71 9.66
N TYR A 646 0.02 -2.94 9.64
CA TYR A 646 1.07 -1.93 9.54
C TYR A 646 1.41 -1.50 8.10
N SER A 647 0.82 -2.11 7.06
CA SER A 647 1.17 -1.81 5.67
C SER A 647 1.02 -0.33 5.28
N LYS A 648 0.00 0.40 5.77
CA LYS A 648 -0.09 1.87 5.56
C LYS A 648 1.16 2.58 6.09
N TRP A 649 1.54 2.32 7.34
CA TRP A 649 2.76 2.86 7.97
C TRP A 649 4.02 2.52 7.16
N ILE A 650 4.23 1.25 6.81
CA ILE A 650 5.44 0.80 6.10
C ILE A 650 5.57 1.53 4.75
N HIS A 651 4.53 1.54 3.91
CA HIS A 651 4.58 2.21 2.61
C HIS A 651 4.84 3.72 2.73
N LYS A 652 4.27 4.37 3.75
CA LYS A 652 4.47 5.79 4.06
C LYS A 652 5.92 6.09 4.44
N ILE A 653 6.58 5.21 5.20
CA ILE A 653 8.04 5.29 5.47
C ILE A 653 8.84 5.12 4.18
N LEU A 654 8.62 4.05 3.41
CA LEU A 654 9.34 3.74 2.16
C LEU A 654 9.20 4.83 1.08
N MET A 655 8.11 5.60 1.10
CA MET A 655 7.88 6.73 0.19
C MET A 655 8.51 8.06 0.66
N THR A 656 8.66 8.22 1.98
CA THR A 656 9.17 9.44 2.63
C THR A 656 10.70 9.43 2.72
N TYR A 657 11.27 8.37 3.31
CA TYR A 657 12.69 8.27 3.65
C TYR A 657 13.52 7.74 2.46
N ARG A 658 13.23 8.19 1.23
CA ARG A 658 14.06 7.83 0.08
C ARG A 658 15.47 8.40 0.26
N SER A 659 16.45 7.60 -0.17
CA SER A 659 17.88 7.94 -0.32
C SER A 659 18.06 9.26 -1.05
#